data_AF-A0A5E7EER5-F1
#
_entry.id   AF-A0A5E7EER5-F1
#
_cell.length_a   1.000
_cell.length_b   1.000
_cell.length_c   1.000
_cell.angle_alpha   90.00
_cell.angle_beta   90.00
_cell.angle_gamma   90.00
#
_symmetry.space_group_name_H-M   'P 1'
#
loop_
_entity.id
_entity.type
_entity.pdbx_description
1 polymer ?
#
loop_
_entity_poly.entity_id
_entity_poly.type
_entity_poly.pdbx_seq_one_letter_code
_entity_poly.pdbx_strand_id
1 'polypeptide(L)'
;MFSAGNCALFTLLIPAIRHDFKVLAFNGTEAISQLYSVRIELVSEHPDFDLESLLSQPAFLQFGLNGEGIHGRIEDVMVAESGKRLTRYELTLVPALHYLQFSQDQRIFQSLTVPQIIAKVLNGHGIQADAFTFHVSTCEPREYCVQYAENNLEFIQRLCAEDGIAWHHQHSADSHMLVFTDDQVFLPKLGATPYQQDSGMVAAHPVVSRLSLRTSTRTSAVTRRDYDSKRPNLLLESRFTAEFTPTLEDYRYPLLLNNEKRAKKRVRQTLERLRADYELAEGVSDQPSLRCGYLFDLTEHPRKQCNDLWLLLSVSHTGRQPQVLEESGTSDVKPADGFTQGYRNRFSAIPAEVVFRPPLPVRRPPLVAQTARVTGPQGEEIHCDESGRVKIELPWDRAELNSERSSCWVRVATGWAGDHFGAMAIPRIGMEVVVTFLEGDPDKPLITGCVANTVTSPPYSLPEHKTRTVLRSHSSPNSGGYNELAIEDRAGQELIYLRAQRDMVQEVGNSIQLEVGNERRETINGNSHTSVGKILDVEAGQQVHLKAGANVVLDAGASITLKAGGHHIVIDAGGIFSSIEIETGRQPADSAGSHLLLPGLEGALPVSASAPTQALIEEELEEEEEEVDLEDETPGGITLRIGVFLDGTGNNKANSETVAACYAPDASLAEAAEEIQKHCAAYGYDGNGSSPDNSYGNDVSNIVRLYELYTDHSFETLPEKTRNASLRVYIEGIGTTADAGDSLYAQATGRGETGVSARVEQSPEKIIGQVRSLIDKNPNLLIEKIEFDIFGFSRGAAAARHFANEVLKGERSILADAFPAGSPALSSTFDWRPQSSISINFIGLFDTVAAIANPWLFDFTGANSRNSGLDLKLPDGCANKVVHLVARDEYRENFALNSLGDIDLFLPGAHSDLGGGYLPRAKEKLLLSNPITSTISRDKDATRSAAYVAAEKEAFAWYAKGVIEENVPGSQLRVAFWERAVTQSTQKGRTSPDPQKRVYAAASIERPVHGELSLVYLRIMRELAVRHEVPLDVIDPNDPKLALPAELEPIYKKLEAYALGKTAVEGLTVKERELLRGRYIHLSAHWNAAKGLNSSDMNILFINRPAKNNRRVVHPHE
;
A
#
# COMPACT_ATOMS: atom_id res chain seq x y z
N MET A 1 21.63 39.66 -72.17
CA MET A 1 20.60 39.03 -71.31
C MET A 1 21.16 39.08 -69.90
N PHE A 2 20.63 39.94 -69.03
CA PHE A 2 21.14 40.08 -67.66
C PHE A 2 20.74 38.86 -66.83
N SER A 3 21.64 38.36 -65.99
CA SER A 3 21.39 37.19 -65.15
C SER A 3 20.44 37.53 -63.99
N ALA A 4 19.47 36.67 -63.72
CA ALA A 4 18.52 36.82 -62.61
C ALA A 4 19.13 36.49 -61.22
N GLY A 5 20.43 36.73 -61.03
CA GLY A 5 21.18 36.33 -59.84
C GLY A 5 21.18 37.35 -58.68
N ASN A 6 20.59 38.53 -58.88
CA ASN A 6 20.68 39.67 -57.95
C ASN A 6 19.33 40.07 -57.29
N CYS A 7 18.28 39.27 -57.43
CA CYS A 7 17.01 39.50 -56.72
C CYS A 7 16.97 38.72 -55.41
N ALA A 8 16.42 39.34 -54.35
CA ALA A 8 16.04 38.62 -53.15
C ALA A 8 14.85 37.69 -53.46
N LEU A 9 15.04 36.40 -53.18
CA LEU A 9 14.05 35.33 -53.30
C LEU A 9 13.27 35.12 -51.99
N PHE A 10 13.89 35.44 -50.86
CA PHE A 10 13.30 35.32 -49.53
C PHE A 10 12.90 36.68 -48.98
N THR A 11 11.66 36.79 -48.51
CA THR A 11 11.09 38.02 -47.94
C THR A 11 10.34 37.71 -46.65
N LEU A 12 10.33 38.68 -45.74
CA LEU A 12 9.51 38.67 -44.55
C LEU A 12 8.50 39.82 -44.68
N LEU A 13 7.24 39.55 -44.37
CA LEU A 13 6.17 40.54 -44.31
C LEU A 13 5.66 40.65 -42.87
N ILE A 14 5.71 41.83 -42.26
CA ILE A 14 5.11 42.12 -40.93
C ILE A 14 4.05 43.21 -41.13
N PRO A 15 2.78 42.89 -41.45
CA PRO A 15 1.80 43.88 -41.94
C PRO A 15 1.51 45.06 -41.00
N ALA A 16 1.73 44.88 -39.70
CA ALA A 16 1.51 45.91 -38.67
C ALA A 16 2.65 46.93 -38.54
N ILE A 17 3.86 46.63 -39.04
CA ILE A 17 5.08 47.41 -38.79
C ILE A 17 5.77 47.76 -40.10
N ARG A 18 6.12 49.04 -40.27
CA ARG A 18 6.93 49.49 -41.41
C ARG A 18 8.40 49.17 -41.14
N HIS A 19 8.96 48.23 -41.88
CA HIS A 19 10.37 47.82 -41.80
C HIS A 19 11.06 47.79 -43.17
N ASP A 20 12.39 47.71 -43.16
CA ASP A 20 13.26 47.48 -44.32
C ASP A 20 13.94 46.09 -44.32
N PHE A 21 13.67 45.26 -43.29
CA PHE A 21 14.31 43.95 -43.08
C PHE A 21 14.45 43.10 -44.34
N LYS A 22 15.69 42.78 -44.72
CA LYS A 22 16.04 41.79 -45.74
C LYS A 22 16.36 40.45 -45.07
N VAL A 23 15.83 39.34 -45.58
CA VAL A 23 16.14 38.00 -45.06
C VAL A 23 17.56 37.59 -45.47
N LEU A 24 18.41 37.27 -44.50
CA LEU A 24 19.77 36.78 -44.71
C LEU A 24 19.81 35.24 -44.73
N ALA A 25 19.17 34.62 -43.74
CA ALA A 25 19.04 33.17 -43.63
C ALA A 25 17.81 32.82 -42.79
N PHE A 26 17.39 31.56 -42.85
CA PHE A 26 16.44 31.01 -41.88
C PHE A 26 16.66 29.51 -41.68
N ASN A 27 16.28 29.03 -40.51
CA ASN A 27 16.22 27.62 -40.18
C ASN A 27 14.99 27.36 -39.30
N GLY A 28 14.16 26.39 -39.67
CA GLY A 28 12.95 26.08 -38.93
C GLY A 28 12.49 24.66 -39.17
N THR A 29 11.62 24.16 -38.30
CA THR A 29 11.01 22.83 -38.45
C THR A 29 9.53 22.88 -38.10
N GLU A 30 8.74 22.20 -38.91
CA GLU A 30 7.33 21.91 -38.69
C GLU A 30 7.09 20.40 -38.69
N ALA A 31 6.17 19.91 -37.84
CA ALA A 31 5.84 18.49 -37.77
C ALA A 31 4.40 18.25 -37.34
N ILE A 32 3.81 17.13 -37.77
CA ILE A 32 2.44 16.76 -37.40
C ILE A 32 2.34 16.61 -35.88
N SER A 33 1.36 17.29 -35.29
CA SER A 33 1.07 17.34 -33.86
C SER A 33 2.19 17.93 -32.99
N GLN A 34 3.03 18.78 -33.57
CA GLN A 34 4.03 19.58 -32.88
C GLN A 34 3.92 21.06 -33.29
N LEU A 35 4.38 21.97 -32.43
CA LEU A 35 4.50 23.37 -32.80
C LEU A 35 5.64 23.52 -33.81
N TYR A 36 5.43 24.31 -34.87
CA TYR A 36 6.55 24.75 -35.69
C TYR A 36 7.30 25.90 -35.01
N SER A 37 8.57 26.05 -35.35
CA SER A 37 9.39 27.21 -35.00
C SER A 37 10.33 27.50 -36.16
N VAL A 38 10.43 28.77 -36.54
CA VAL A 38 11.34 29.24 -37.62
C VAL A 38 12.15 30.43 -37.13
N ARG A 39 13.45 30.21 -36.96
CA ARG A 39 14.46 31.24 -36.64
C ARG A 39 14.88 31.92 -37.94
N ILE A 40 14.81 33.25 -37.99
CA ILE A 40 15.04 34.06 -39.20
C ILE A 40 16.13 35.10 -38.91
N GLU A 41 17.27 34.98 -39.59
CA GLU A 41 18.32 36.01 -39.60
C GLU A 41 17.95 37.12 -40.59
N LEU A 42 17.98 38.36 -40.13
CA LEU A 42 17.58 39.56 -40.87
C LEU A 42 18.71 40.60 -40.87
N VAL A 43 18.71 41.48 -41.87
CA VAL A 43 19.52 42.71 -41.87
C VAL A 43 18.69 43.94 -42.22
N SER A 44 19.03 45.07 -41.62
CA SER A 44 18.38 46.37 -41.81
C SER A 44 19.42 47.50 -41.75
N GLU A 45 19.16 48.63 -42.41
CA GLU A 45 19.95 49.87 -42.29
C GLU A 45 19.54 50.74 -41.09
N HIS A 46 18.49 50.36 -40.36
CA HIS A 46 18.07 50.98 -39.11
C HIS A 46 18.60 50.15 -37.91
N PRO A 47 19.36 50.75 -36.96
CA PRO A 47 19.84 50.06 -35.75
C PRO A 47 18.88 50.12 -34.57
N ASP A 48 17.94 51.09 -34.56
CA ASP A 48 17.15 51.46 -33.38
C ASP A 48 15.66 51.04 -33.50
N PHE A 49 15.39 49.81 -33.94
CA PHE A 49 14.03 49.26 -33.92
C PHE A 49 13.52 49.01 -32.49
N ASP A 50 12.27 49.39 -32.23
CA ASP A 50 11.53 48.99 -31.03
C ASP A 50 11.22 47.49 -31.08
N LEU A 51 11.99 46.70 -30.33
CA LEU A 51 11.88 45.25 -30.27
C LEU A 51 10.58 44.80 -29.60
N GLU A 52 10.06 45.56 -28.62
CA GLU A 52 8.82 45.21 -27.92
C GLU A 52 7.63 45.33 -28.86
N SER A 53 7.62 46.34 -29.75
CA SER A 53 6.58 46.49 -30.77
C SER A 53 6.47 45.30 -31.72
N LEU A 54 7.59 44.60 -32.01
CA LEU A 54 7.65 43.43 -32.90
C LEU A 54 7.06 42.17 -32.24
N LEU A 55 7.03 42.08 -30.92
CA LEU A 55 6.56 40.90 -30.20
C LEU A 55 5.06 40.64 -30.46
N SER A 56 4.72 39.36 -30.60
CA SER A 56 3.38 38.84 -30.92
C SER A 56 2.77 39.34 -32.24
N GLN A 57 3.48 40.10 -33.08
CA GLN A 57 2.96 40.55 -34.37
C GLN A 57 2.82 39.36 -35.35
N PRO A 58 1.77 39.35 -36.21
CA PRO A 58 1.66 38.38 -37.30
C PRO A 58 2.73 38.66 -38.36
N ALA A 59 3.35 37.61 -38.90
CA ALA A 59 4.37 37.74 -39.94
C ALA A 59 4.41 36.53 -40.87
N PHE A 60 4.72 36.77 -42.14
CA PHE A 60 4.86 35.74 -43.17
C PHE A 60 6.27 35.72 -43.74
N LEU A 61 6.98 34.60 -43.56
CA LEU A 61 8.22 34.30 -44.27
C LEU A 61 7.88 33.61 -45.59
N GLN A 62 8.03 34.32 -46.71
CA GLN A 62 7.94 33.72 -48.05
C GLN A 62 9.32 33.21 -48.49
N PHE A 63 9.37 31.97 -48.97
CA PHE A 63 10.59 31.36 -49.51
C PHE A 63 10.43 30.61 -50.84
N GLY A 64 9.20 30.44 -51.32
CA GLY A 64 8.90 29.89 -52.64
C GLY A 64 8.43 30.96 -53.64
N LEU A 65 8.61 30.65 -54.93
CA LEU A 65 8.35 31.56 -56.05
C LEU A 65 6.86 31.76 -56.37
N ASN A 66 5.98 30.87 -55.90
CA ASN A 66 4.54 30.91 -56.15
C ASN A 66 3.76 31.39 -54.91
N GLY A 67 4.45 31.96 -53.92
CA GLY A 67 3.86 32.37 -52.64
C GLY A 67 4.03 31.35 -51.51
N GLU A 68 4.81 30.28 -51.68
CA GLU A 68 5.03 29.29 -50.62
C GLU A 68 5.82 29.91 -49.46
N GLY A 69 5.29 29.81 -48.24
CA GLY A 69 5.89 30.37 -47.05
C GLY A 69 5.32 29.80 -45.75
N ILE A 70 5.69 30.40 -44.62
CA ILE A 70 5.18 30.07 -43.28
C ILE A 70 4.70 31.35 -42.62
N HIS A 71 3.40 31.44 -42.35
CA HIS A 71 2.80 32.48 -41.49
C HIS A 71 2.90 32.07 -40.02
N GLY A 72 3.40 32.95 -39.16
CA GLY A 72 3.49 32.77 -37.71
C GLY A 72 3.20 34.07 -36.95
N ARG A 73 3.43 34.04 -35.63
CA ARG A 73 3.59 35.22 -34.79
C ARG A 73 5.04 35.28 -34.31
N ILE A 74 5.56 36.49 -34.15
CA ILE A 74 6.90 36.74 -33.61
C ILE A 74 6.87 36.46 -32.09
N GLU A 75 7.70 35.56 -31.59
CA GLU A 75 7.78 35.19 -30.17
C GLU A 75 9.05 35.69 -29.50
N ASP A 76 10.21 35.52 -30.15
CA ASP A 76 11.50 36.08 -29.73
C ASP A 76 12.06 37.04 -30.79
N VAL A 77 12.78 38.07 -30.35
CA VAL A 77 13.48 39.06 -31.18
C VAL A 77 14.77 39.50 -30.48
N MET A 78 15.91 39.37 -31.16
CA MET A 78 17.18 39.94 -30.69
C MET A 78 17.90 40.79 -31.73
N VAL A 79 18.71 41.73 -31.23
CA VAL A 79 19.73 42.44 -32.02
C VAL A 79 21.06 41.70 -31.84
N ALA A 80 21.72 41.35 -32.94
CA ALA A 80 23.04 40.73 -32.94
C ALA A 80 24.11 41.80 -33.22
N GLU A 81 25.10 41.53 -34.08
CA GLU A 81 26.11 42.54 -34.42
C GLU A 81 25.52 43.72 -35.22
N SER A 82 25.68 44.93 -34.69
CA SER A 82 25.56 46.17 -35.45
C SER A 82 26.81 46.40 -36.31
N GLY A 83 26.68 46.21 -37.63
CA GLY A 83 27.75 46.49 -38.59
C GLY A 83 27.86 47.99 -38.92
N LYS A 84 28.80 48.34 -39.81
CA LYS A 84 29.04 49.74 -40.24
C LYS A 84 27.91 50.37 -41.08
N ARG A 85 26.92 49.58 -41.49
CA ARG A 85 25.76 50.02 -42.31
C ARG A 85 24.54 49.16 -42.00
N LEU A 86 24.72 47.84 -42.01
CA LEU A 86 23.67 46.87 -41.71
C LEU A 86 23.77 46.39 -40.26
N THR A 87 22.68 46.50 -39.51
CA THR A 87 22.51 45.84 -38.22
C THR A 87 21.87 44.48 -38.44
N ARG A 88 22.39 43.45 -37.77
CA ARG A 88 21.80 42.10 -37.77
C ARG A 88 20.72 42.00 -36.72
N TYR A 89 19.57 41.49 -37.13
CA TYR A 89 18.47 41.12 -36.25
C TYR A 89 18.20 39.62 -36.40
N GLU A 90 17.61 39.02 -35.38
CA GLU A 90 17.04 37.69 -35.46
C GLU A 90 15.64 37.70 -34.84
N LEU A 91 14.72 36.92 -35.41
CA LEU A 91 13.43 36.67 -34.80
C LEU A 91 12.96 35.23 -34.97
N THR A 92 12.06 34.79 -34.11
CA THR A 92 11.48 33.44 -34.11
C THR A 92 9.98 33.50 -34.40
N LEU A 93 9.54 32.82 -35.48
CA LEU A 93 8.13 32.66 -35.83
C LEU A 93 7.56 31.35 -35.29
N VAL A 94 6.42 31.43 -34.60
CA VAL A 94 5.69 30.32 -33.97
C VAL A 94 4.18 30.40 -34.25
N PRO A 95 3.39 29.32 -34.09
CA PRO A 95 1.92 29.41 -34.19
C PRO A 95 1.29 30.20 -33.04
N ALA A 96 0.09 30.73 -33.25
CA ALA A 96 -0.73 31.28 -32.16
C ALA A 96 -0.99 30.24 -31.04
N LEU A 97 -1.01 28.95 -31.40
CA LEU A 97 -1.09 27.82 -30.47
C LEU A 97 0.09 27.74 -29.48
N HIS A 98 1.26 28.30 -29.81
CA HIS A 98 2.46 28.26 -28.97
C HIS A 98 2.24 28.95 -27.61
N TYR A 99 1.55 30.09 -27.60
CA TYR A 99 1.32 30.88 -26.38
C TYR A 99 0.50 30.14 -25.31
N LEU A 100 -0.24 29.09 -25.66
CA LEU A 100 -0.98 28.26 -24.71
C LEU A 100 -0.06 27.47 -23.77
N GLN A 101 1.24 27.31 -24.08
CA GLN A 101 2.20 26.70 -23.16
C GLN A 101 2.48 27.57 -21.91
N PHE A 102 2.33 28.90 -22.04
CA PHE A 102 2.54 29.87 -20.97
C PHE A 102 1.28 30.05 -20.09
N SER A 103 0.17 29.39 -20.41
CA SER A 103 -1.09 29.48 -19.68
C SER A 103 -1.45 28.14 -19.05
N GLN A 104 -1.60 28.14 -17.73
CA GLN A 104 -1.99 26.99 -16.91
C GLN A 104 -3.32 27.31 -16.23
N ASP A 105 -4.19 26.31 -16.08
CA ASP A 105 -5.49 26.44 -15.42
C ASP A 105 -5.88 25.08 -14.81
N GLN A 106 -6.81 25.07 -13.85
CA GLN A 106 -7.37 23.85 -13.27
C GLN A 106 -8.89 23.92 -13.39
N ARG A 107 -9.49 23.01 -14.15
CA ARG A 107 -10.89 23.16 -14.61
C ARG A 107 -11.53 21.86 -15.06
N ILE A 108 -12.83 21.79 -14.84
CA ILE A 108 -13.67 20.61 -15.08
C ILE A 108 -14.53 20.81 -16.33
N PHE A 109 -14.55 19.81 -17.22
CA PHE A 109 -15.42 19.74 -18.40
C PHE A 109 -16.35 18.53 -18.27
N GLN A 110 -17.67 18.77 -18.38
CA GLN A 110 -18.70 17.73 -18.24
C GLN A 110 -19.60 17.67 -19.47
N SER A 111 -19.96 16.45 -19.89
CA SER A 111 -20.85 16.16 -21.03
C SER A 111 -20.44 16.80 -22.37
N LEU A 112 -19.13 16.97 -22.62
CA LEU A 112 -18.59 17.55 -23.86
C LEU A 112 -17.73 16.55 -24.64
N THR A 113 -17.73 16.66 -25.97
CA THR A 113 -16.79 15.93 -26.84
C THR A 113 -15.40 16.59 -26.81
N VAL A 114 -14.34 15.84 -27.13
CA VAL A 114 -12.97 16.39 -27.19
C VAL A 114 -12.86 17.63 -28.11
N PRO A 115 -13.43 17.65 -29.33
CA PRO A 115 -13.46 18.86 -30.14
C PRO A 115 -14.13 20.06 -29.46
N GLN A 116 -15.23 19.85 -28.71
CA GLN A 116 -15.90 20.92 -27.97
C GLN A 116 -15.06 21.43 -26.79
N ILE A 117 -14.32 20.55 -26.11
CA ILE A 117 -13.39 20.94 -25.04
C ILE A 117 -12.24 21.77 -25.61
N ILE A 118 -11.58 21.28 -26.68
CA ILE A 118 -10.49 21.99 -27.36
C ILE A 118 -10.97 23.35 -27.89
N ALA A 119 -12.13 23.41 -28.55
CA ALA A 119 -12.70 24.67 -29.05
C ALA A 119 -12.98 25.69 -27.92
N LYS A 120 -13.45 25.24 -26.75
CA LYS A 120 -13.59 26.13 -25.58
C LYS A 120 -12.26 26.70 -25.10
N VAL A 121 -11.20 25.87 -25.06
CA VAL A 121 -9.86 26.32 -24.67
C VAL A 121 -9.29 27.31 -25.70
N LEU A 122 -9.35 27.00 -26.99
CA LEU A 122 -8.85 27.86 -28.07
C LEU A 122 -9.55 29.24 -28.06
N ASN A 123 -10.90 29.25 -28.06
CA ASN A 123 -11.69 30.49 -28.03
C ASN A 123 -11.38 31.33 -26.78
N GLY A 124 -11.16 30.68 -25.63
CA GLY A 124 -10.78 31.33 -24.36
C GLY A 124 -9.39 31.99 -24.37
N HIS A 125 -8.52 31.62 -25.32
CA HIS A 125 -7.22 32.26 -25.56
C HIS A 125 -7.21 33.13 -26.83
N GLY A 126 -8.38 33.54 -27.32
CA GLY A 126 -8.51 34.45 -28.46
C GLY A 126 -8.35 33.79 -29.83
N ILE A 127 -8.04 32.49 -29.90
CA ILE A 127 -7.96 31.73 -31.16
C ILE A 127 -9.40 31.36 -31.55
N GLN A 128 -10.02 32.13 -32.45
CA GLN A 128 -11.43 31.98 -32.81
C GLN A 128 -11.66 30.90 -33.90
N ALA A 129 -12.93 30.62 -34.18
CA ALA A 129 -13.37 29.53 -35.05
C ALA A 129 -13.07 29.70 -36.56
N ASP A 130 -12.46 30.81 -36.96
CA ASP A 130 -11.85 31.02 -38.29
C ASP A 130 -10.38 30.57 -38.36
N ALA A 131 -9.70 30.50 -37.21
CA ALA A 131 -8.30 30.07 -37.10
C ALA A 131 -8.12 28.55 -36.89
N PHE A 132 -9.19 27.78 -36.70
CA PHE A 132 -9.11 26.32 -36.56
C PHE A 132 -10.30 25.56 -37.18
N THR A 133 -10.08 24.29 -37.55
CA THR A 133 -11.12 23.39 -38.07
C THR A 133 -10.95 21.95 -37.57
N PHE A 134 -12.06 21.20 -37.49
CA PHE A 134 -12.10 19.81 -37.05
C PHE A 134 -12.66 18.88 -38.14
N HIS A 135 -11.78 18.08 -38.75
CA HIS A 135 -12.13 17.01 -39.69
C HIS A 135 -12.02 15.65 -39.00
N VAL A 136 -12.88 15.43 -38.00
CA VAL A 136 -12.86 14.24 -37.14
C VAL A 136 -14.18 13.47 -37.19
N SER A 137 -14.06 12.14 -37.10
CA SER A 137 -15.16 11.20 -36.90
C SER A 137 -15.97 11.55 -35.64
N THR A 138 -17.26 11.20 -35.64
CA THR A 138 -18.17 11.42 -34.50
C THR A 138 -17.59 10.94 -33.18
N CYS A 139 -17.43 11.88 -32.23
CA CYS A 139 -16.88 11.62 -30.90
C CYS A 139 -18.00 11.53 -29.86
N GLU A 140 -17.98 10.49 -29.03
CA GLU A 140 -18.84 10.38 -27.85
C GLU A 140 -18.40 11.38 -26.76
N PRO A 141 -19.31 12.16 -26.16
CA PRO A 141 -19.01 13.04 -25.04
C PRO A 141 -18.30 12.33 -23.88
N ARG A 142 -17.44 13.05 -23.16
CA ARG A 142 -16.90 12.61 -21.87
C ARG A 142 -17.89 13.02 -20.78
N GLU A 143 -18.26 12.08 -19.90
CA GLU A 143 -19.10 12.35 -18.72
C GLU A 143 -18.40 13.38 -17.81
N TYR A 144 -17.10 13.15 -17.59
CA TYR A 144 -16.20 13.97 -16.79
C TYR A 144 -14.85 14.01 -17.52
N CYS A 145 -14.21 15.18 -17.55
CA CYS A 145 -12.83 15.33 -18.02
C CYS A 145 -12.21 16.57 -17.37
N VAL A 146 -11.02 16.42 -16.80
CA VAL A 146 -10.35 17.44 -16.00
C VAL A 146 -9.07 17.89 -16.68
N GLN A 147 -8.82 19.20 -16.67
CA GLN A 147 -7.47 19.74 -16.84
C GLN A 147 -6.87 19.93 -15.44
N TYR A 148 -5.74 19.28 -15.14
CA TYR A 148 -5.08 19.38 -13.84
C TYR A 148 -3.56 19.34 -13.96
N ALA A 149 -2.89 20.30 -13.31
CA ALA A 149 -1.43 20.43 -13.25
C ALA A 149 -0.70 20.38 -14.62
N GLU A 150 -1.36 20.84 -15.69
CA GLU A 150 -0.88 20.84 -17.07
C GLU A 150 -1.25 22.16 -17.77
N ASN A 151 -0.41 22.64 -18.69
CA ASN A 151 -0.70 23.86 -19.46
C ASN A 151 -1.73 23.60 -20.58
N ASN A 152 -2.25 24.68 -21.16
CA ASN A 152 -3.35 24.59 -22.14
C ASN A 152 -2.95 23.93 -23.46
N LEU A 153 -1.66 23.96 -23.81
CA LEU A 153 -1.11 23.20 -24.94
C LEU A 153 -1.01 21.70 -24.62
N GLU A 154 -0.45 21.34 -23.47
CA GLU A 154 -0.32 19.95 -22.99
C GLU A 154 -1.69 19.28 -22.89
N PHE A 155 -2.71 19.99 -22.38
CA PHE A 155 -4.08 19.50 -22.30
C PHE A 155 -4.66 19.17 -23.68
N ILE A 156 -4.51 20.08 -24.66
CA ILE A 156 -4.96 19.84 -26.05
C ILE A 156 -4.19 18.67 -26.67
N GLN A 157 -2.86 18.62 -26.49
CA GLN A 157 -2.01 17.52 -26.97
C GLN A 157 -2.43 16.17 -26.36
N ARG A 158 -2.71 16.13 -25.05
CA ARG A 158 -3.18 14.94 -24.33
C ARG A 158 -4.52 14.46 -24.88
N LEU A 159 -5.52 15.32 -24.97
CA LEU A 159 -6.84 14.96 -25.49
C LEU A 159 -6.78 14.49 -26.96
N CYS A 160 -5.98 15.18 -27.79
CA CYS A 160 -5.72 14.78 -29.17
C CYS A 160 -5.07 13.38 -29.24
N ALA A 161 -4.02 13.14 -28.46
CA ALA A 161 -3.34 11.85 -28.43
C ALA A 161 -4.24 10.72 -27.89
N GLU A 162 -5.06 10.97 -26.86
CA GLU A 162 -5.96 9.98 -26.24
C GLU A 162 -7.07 9.49 -27.18
N ASP A 163 -7.70 10.38 -27.96
CA ASP A 163 -8.74 10.01 -28.94
C ASP A 163 -8.21 9.88 -30.38
N GLY A 164 -6.89 10.03 -30.59
CA GLY A 164 -6.17 9.71 -31.83
C GLY A 164 -6.30 10.76 -32.95
N ILE A 165 -6.55 12.01 -32.58
CA ILE A 165 -6.73 13.16 -33.46
C ILE A 165 -5.36 13.80 -33.72
N ALA A 166 -4.86 13.73 -34.96
CA ALA A 166 -3.67 14.47 -35.38
C ALA A 166 -4.01 15.94 -35.65
N TRP A 167 -3.01 16.81 -35.62
CA TRP A 167 -3.16 18.20 -36.09
C TRP A 167 -1.94 18.71 -36.85
N HIS A 168 -2.16 19.66 -37.75
CA HIS A 168 -1.12 20.36 -38.52
C HIS A 168 -1.56 21.82 -38.78
N HIS A 169 -0.68 22.63 -39.38
CA HIS A 169 -1.01 23.99 -39.79
C HIS A 169 -1.05 24.10 -41.31
N GLN A 170 -1.97 24.91 -41.83
CA GLN A 170 -2.01 25.33 -43.23
C GLN A 170 -1.76 26.84 -43.29
N HIS A 171 -0.84 27.27 -44.14
CA HIS A 171 -0.36 28.66 -44.17
C HIS A 171 -0.84 29.39 -45.42
N SER A 172 -1.27 30.64 -45.23
CA SER A 172 -1.47 31.65 -46.27
C SER A 172 -0.55 32.85 -46.00
N ALA A 173 -0.60 33.91 -46.82
CA ALA A 173 0.14 35.13 -46.53
C ALA A 173 -0.40 35.87 -45.28
N ASP A 174 -1.72 35.79 -45.05
CA ASP A 174 -2.43 36.59 -44.04
C ASP A 174 -2.70 35.84 -42.73
N SER A 175 -2.62 34.50 -42.73
CA SER A 175 -2.98 33.66 -41.59
C SER A 175 -2.38 32.25 -41.63
N HIS A 176 -2.42 31.57 -40.48
CA HIS A 176 -2.28 30.11 -40.38
C HIS A 176 -3.55 29.50 -39.78
N MET A 177 -4.03 28.41 -40.36
CA MET A 177 -5.18 27.65 -39.86
C MET A 177 -4.71 26.36 -39.18
N LEU A 178 -5.17 26.12 -37.96
CA LEU A 178 -4.92 24.89 -37.20
C LEU A 178 -5.94 23.80 -37.57
N VAL A 179 -5.49 22.74 -38.22
CA VAL A 179 -6.34 21.69 -38.78
C VAL A 179 -6.22 20.42 -37.95
N PHE A 180 -7.29 20.04 -37.24
CA PHE A 180 -7.41 18.78 -36.52
C PHE A 180 -8.06 17.70 -37.41
N THR A 181 -7.54 16.47 -37.42
CA THR A 181 -8.16 15.35 -38.15
C THR A 181 -7.91 13.98 -37.52
N ASP A 182 -8.82 13.02 -37.71
CA ASP A 182 -8.61 11.61 -37.33
C ASP A 182 -8.62 10.63 -38.53
N ASP A 183 -8.62 11.14 -39.76
CA ASP A 183 -8.57 10.37 -41.01
C ASP A 183 -7.64 11.03 -42.05
N GLN A 184 -7.06 10.25 -42.95
CA GLN A 184 -6.13 10.75 -43.97
C GLN A 184 -6.81 11.37 -45.19
N VAL A 185 -8.11 11.10 -45.41
CA VAL A 185 -8.89 11.66 -46.53
C VAL A 185 -8.96 13.20 -46.50
N PHE A 186 -8.72 13.82 -45.35
CA PHE A 186 -8.73 15.28 -45.18
C PHE A 186 -7.34 15.95 -45.28
N LEU A 187 -6.28 15.18 -45.59
CA LEU A 187 -4.93 15.70 -45.74
C LEU A 187 -4.72 16.22 -47.18
N PRO A 188 -4.21 17.45 -47.40
CA PRO A 188 -4.07 17.98 -48.75
C PRO A 188 -2.99 17.25 -49.56
N LYS A 189 -3.23 17.03 -50.86
CA LYS A 189 -2.23 16.44 -51.78
C LYS A 189 -1.47 17.52 -52.56
N LEU A 190 -0.15 17.44 -52.53
CA LEU A 190 0.80 18.24 -53.32
C LEU A 190 1.03 17.64 -54.71
N GLY A 191 1.64 18.43 -55.60
CA GLY A 191 2.11 17.96 -56.91
C GLY A 191 3.24 16.94 -56.81
N ALA A 192 3.43 16.18 -57.89
CA ALA A 192 4.51 15.20 -57.98
C ALA A 192 5.89 15.88 -57.97
N THR A 193 6.84 15.29 -57.24
CA THR A 193 8.23 15.76 -57.18
C THR A 193 9.18 14.64 -57.62
N PRO A 194 9.94 14.83 -58.72
CA PRO A 194 10.85 13.81 -59.21
C PRO A 194 12.10 13.66 -58.34
N TYR A 195 12.63 12.45 -58.28
CA TYR A 195 13.91 12.14 -57.66
C TYR A 195 15.05 12.28 -58.66
N GLN A 196 16.03 13.12 -58.35
CA GLN A 196 17.24 13.27 -59.15
C GLN A 196 18.46 13.22 -58.23
N GLN A 197 19.23 12.12 -58.30
CA GLN A 197 20.40 11.95 -57.46
C GLN A 197 21.40 13.10 -57.62
N ASP A 198 21.82 13.65 -56.48
CA ASP A 198 22.82 14.72 -56.37
C ASP A 198 24.09 14.42 -57.19
N SER A 199 24.33 15.24 -58.21
CA SER A 199 25.43 15.11 -59.18
C SER A 199 26.35 16.35 -59.22
N GLY A 200 26.18 17.29 -58.28
CA GLY A 200 26.90 18.56 -58.26
C GLY A 200 26.44 19.59 -59.32
N MET A 201 25.44 19.26 -60.14
CA MET A 201 24.78 20.22 -61.04
C MET A 201 23.44 20.68 -60.44
N VAL A 202 23.05 21.93 -60.73
CA VAL A 202 21.73 22.48 -60.33
C VAL A 202 20.65 21.86 -61.21
N ALA A 203 19.56 21.37 -60.59
CA ALA A 203 18.41 20.81 -61.30
C ALA A 203 17.61 21.92 -62.02
N ALA A 204 16.91 21.56 -63.11
CA ALA A 204 16.12 22.51 -63.90
C ALA A 204 14.75 22.87 -63.27
N HIS A 205 14.34 22.07 -62.28
CA HIS A 205 13.12 22.19 -61.48
C HIS A 205 13.43 21.61 -60.09
N PRO A 206 12.59 21.84 -59.06
CA PRO A 206 12.80 21.20 -57.77
C PRO A 206 12.73 19.67 -57.84
N VAL A 207 13.49 19.01 -56.96
CA VAL A 207 13.72 17.57 -56.92
C VAL A 207 13.87 17.05 -55.50
N VAL A 208 13.66 15.75 -55.28
CA VAL A 208 14.22 15.04 -54.13
C VAL A 208 15.61 14.54 -54.53
N SER A 209 16.66 15.03 -53.87
CA SER A 209 18.06 14.73 -54.25
C SER A 209 18.66 13.53 -53.53
N ARG A 210 18.09 13.17 -52.37
CA ARG A 210 18.45 12.00 -51.55
C ARG A 210 17.20 11.46 -50.85
N LEU A 211 17.08 10.13 -50.79
CA LEU A 211 16.03 9.42 -50.03
C LEU A 211 16.64 8.18 -49.36
N SER A 212 16.36 8.01 -48.08
CA SER A 212 16.66 6.80 -47.30
C SER A 212 15.38 6.22 -46.72
N LEU A 213 15.21 4.90 -46.81
CA LEU A 213 14.05 4.16 -46.34
C LEU A 213 14.45 3.20 -45.23
N ARG A 214 13.74 3.22 -44.11
CA ARG A 214 14.00 2.42 -42.91
C ARG A 214 12.74 1.69 -42.47
N THR A 215 12.75 0.36 -42.54
CA THR A 215 11.78 -0.49 -41.83
C THR A 215 12.30 -0.81 -40.42
N SER A 216 11.44 -1.02 -39.43
CA SER A 216 11.85 -1.36 -38.06
C SER A 216 10.80 -2.17 -37.30
N THR A 217 11.25 -3.11 -36.46
CA THR A 217 10.36 -3.94 -35.63
C THR A 217 9.55 -3.07 -34.67
N ARG A 218 8.23 -3.30 -34.63
CA ARG A 218 7.27 -2.59 -33.77
C ARG A 218 6.28 -3.59 -33.17
N THR A 219 5.58 -3.16 -32.13
CA THR A 219 4.44 -3.87 -31.52
C THR A 219 3.53 -4.48 -32.60
N SER A 220 3.14 -5.75 -32.43
CA SER A 220 2.22 -6.45 -33.33
C SER A 220 0.88 -6.79 -32.68
N ALA A 221 0.75 -6.70 -31.35
CA ALA A 221 -0.53 -6.75 -30.66
C ALA A 221 -0.66 -5.65 -29.59
N VAL A 222 -1.86 -5.10 -29.42
CA VAL A 222 -2.21 -4.25 -28.27
C VAL A 222 -3.42 -4.86 -27.57
N THR A 223 -3.33 -4.97 -26.24
CA THR A 223 -4.44 -5.42 -25.38
C THR A 223 -4.69 -4.38 -24.29
N ARG A 224 -5.96 -4.13 -23.97
CA ARG A 224 -6.38 -3.20 -22.92
C ARG A 224 -7.50 -3.78 -22.08
N ARG A 225 -7.49 -3.47 -20.78
CA ARG A 225 -8.57 -3.73 -19.85
C ARG A 225 -8.96 -2.47 -19.07
N ASP A 226 -10.19 -2.43 -18.57
CA ASP A 226 -10.70 -1.45 -17.61
C ASP A 226 -11.71 -2.14 -16.68
N TYR A 227 -12.22 -1.42 -15.68
CA TYR A 227 -13.29 -1.90 -14.79
C TYR A 227 -14.51 -0.98 -14.87
N ASP A 228 -15.70 -1.57 -15.10
CA ASP A 228 -16.98 -0.86 -15.10
C ASP A 228 -17.82 -1.28 -13.90
N SER A 229 -17.96 -0.37 -12.93
CA SER A 229 -18.76 -0.58 -11.72
C SER A 229 -20.26 -0.82 -11.98
N LYS A 230 -20.80 -0.49 -13.17
CA LYS A 230 -22.18 -0.79 -13.55
C LYS A 230 -22.34 -2.24 -14.08
N ARG A 231 -21.22 -2.90 -14.42
CA ARG A 231 -21.17 -4.28 -14.95
C ARG A 231 -19.95 -5.03 -14.39
N PRO A 232 -19.82 -5.19 -13.06
CA PRO A 232 -18.58 -5.64 -12.42
C PRO A 232 -18.13 -7.06 -12.82
N ASN A 233 -19.06 -7.91 -13.25
CA ASN A 233 -18.79 -9.28 -13.71
C ASN A 233 -18.40 -9.36 -15.20
N LEU A 234 -18.42 -8.24 -15.94
CA LEU A 234 -18.02 -8.20 -17.35
C LEU A 234 -16.52 -7.95 -17.48
N LEU A 235 -15.79 -8.92 -18.03
CA LEU A 235 -14.40 -8.70 -18.44
C LEU A 235 -14.35 -7.73 -19.63
N LEU A 236 -14.18 -6.44 -19.35
CA LEU A 236 -13.92 -5.42 -20.36
C LEU A 236 -12.48 -5.52 -20.86
N GLU A 237 -12.23 -6.48 -21.75
CA GLU A 237 -11.01 -6.59 -22.54
C GLU A 237 -11.26 -6.16 -23.99
N SER A 238 -10.27 -5.51 -24.60
CA SER A 238 -10.21 -5.36 -26.05
C SER A 238 -8.79 -5.55 -26.56
N ARG A 239 -8.66 -6.28 -27.68
CA ARG A 239 -7.40 -6.65 -28.31
C ARG A 239 -7.45 -6.34 -29.80
N PHE A 240 -6.34 -5.89 -30.37
CA PHE A 240 -6.14 -5.76 -31.81
C PHE A 240 -4.72 -6.23 -32.17
N THR A 241 -4.60 -6.97 -33.26
CA THR A 241 -3.36 -7.66 -33.68
C THR A 241 -3.13 -7.41 -35.16
N ALA A 242 -1.91 -7.04 -35.55
CA ALA A 242 -1.46 -6.97 -36.93
C ALA A 242 -0.90 -8.33 -37.37
N GLU A 243 -0.87 -8.60 -38.68
CA GLU A 243 -0.53 -9.90 -39.29
C GLU A 243 0.95 -10.31 -39.19
N PHE A 244 1.73 -9.68 -38.31
CA PHE A 244 3.17 -9.84 -38.18
C PHE A 244 3.57 -10.78 -37.04
N THR A 245 4.54 -11.66 -37.28
CA THR A 245 5.11 -12.58 -36.28
C THR A 245 6.58 -12.26 -35.98
N PRO A 246 7.07 -12.45 -34.74
CA PRO A 246 6.35 -12.94 -33.56
C PRO A 246 5.35 -11.93 -32.99
N THR A 247 4.46 -12.41 -32.11
CA THR A 247 3.53 -11.56 -31.35
C THR A 247 4.29 -10.77 -30.29
N LEU A 248 4.41 -9.46 -30.50
CA LEU A 248 4.98 -8.49 -29.56
C LEU A 248 3.83 -7.66 -29.01
N GLU A 249 3.47 -7.91 -27.75
CA GLU A 249 2.24 -7.38 -27.14
C GLU A 249 2.50 -6.23 -26.15
N ASP A 250 1.83 -5.09 -26.36
CA ASP A 250 1.69 -4.03 -25.35
C ASP A 250 0.33 -4.21 -24.64
N TYR A 251 0.38 -4.80 -23.44
CA TYR A 251 -0.76 -4.94 -22.53
C TYR A 251 -0.74 -3.82 -21.47
N ARG A 252 -1.89 -3.18 -21.21
CA ARG A 252 -2.03 -2.20 -20.11
C ARG A 252 -3.42 -2.23 -19.47
N TYR A 253 -3.44 -1.89 -18.19
CA TYR A 253 -4.63 -1.62 -17.37
C TYR A 253 -4.33 -0.43 -16.44
N PRO A 254 -5.32 0.41 -16.11
CA PRO A 254 -6.58 0.59 -16.83
C PRO A 254 -6.39 1.45 -18.09
N LEU A 255 -7.43 1.52 -18.92
CA LEU A 255 -7.60 2.56 -19.93
C LEU A 255 -9.09 2.89 -19.97
N LEU A 256 -9.49 4.16 -20.04
CA LEU A 256 -10.91 4.57 -20.10
C LEU A 256 -11.67 3.86 -21.26
N LEU A 257 -12.42 2.79 -20.95
CA LEU A 257 -13.09 1.87 -21.89
C LEU A 257 -14.59 1.71 -21.62
N ASN A 258 -15.32 2.81 -21.47
CA ASN A 258 -16.76 2.83 -21.13
C ASN A 258 -17.69 2.07 -22.12
N ASN A 259 -17.23 1.71 -23.32
CA ASN A 259 -18.02 1.06 -24.37
C ASN A 259 -17.10 0.20 -25.28
N GLU A 260 -17.52 -1.04 -25.61
CA GLU A 260 -16.78 -1.94 -26.51
C GLU A 260 -16.44 -1.34 -27.88
N LYS A 261 -17.34 -0.55 -28.48
CA LYS A 261 -17.08 0.12 -29.76
C LYS A 261 -15.94 1.12 -29.63
N ARG A 262 -15.93 1.90 -28.54
CA ARG A 262 -14.86 2.86 -28.21
C ARG A 262 -13.55 2.12 -27.88
N ALA A 263 -13.64 0.96 -27.21
CA ALA A 263 -12.49 0.10 -26.94
C ALA A 263 -11.83 -0.44 -28.21
N LYS A 264 -12.62 -1.03 -29.12
CA LYS A 264 -12.13 -1.53 -30.41
C LYS A 264 -11.51 -0.40 -31.25
N LYS A 265 -12.05 0.83 -31.21
CA LYS A 265 -11.39 2.01 -31.82
C LYS A 265 -10.07 2.37 -31.11
N ARG A 266 -10.06 2.59 -29.79
CA ARG A 266 -8.87 3.03 -29.02
C ARG A 266 -7.71 2.04 -29.03
N VAL A 267 -7.99 0.73 -28.99
CA VAL A 267 -6.95 -0.32 -29.07
C VAL A 267 -6.33 -0.35 -30.47
N ARG A 268 -7.14 -0.29 -31.52
CA ARG A 268 -6.65 -0.13 -32.90
C ARG A 268 -5.82 1.14 -33.08
N GLN A 269 -6.33 2.31 -32.66
CA GLN A 269 -5.59 3.58 -32.71
C GLN A 269 -4.27 3.54 -31.93
N THR A 270 -4.17 2.70 -30.90
CA THR A 270 -2.93 2.53 -30.15
C THR A 270 -1.93 1.62 -30.86
N LEU A 271 -2.39 0.59 -31.60
CA LEU A 271 -1.51 -0.17 -32.49
C LEU A 271 -1.08 0.68 -33.70
N GLU A 272 -1.98 1.50 -34.27
CA GLU A 272 -1.65 2.51 -35.30
C GLU A 272 -0.53 3.44 -34.79
N ARG A 273 -0.68 4.05 -33.61
CA ARG A 273 0.34 4.89 -32.97
C ARG A 273 1.69 4.17 -32.78
N LEU A 274 1.68 2.96 -32.24
CA LEU A 274 2.90 2.18 -31.96
C LEU A 274 3.55 1.60 -33.22
N ARG A 275 2.94 1.77 -34.40
CA ARG A 275 3.46 1.32 -35.71
C ARG A 275 3.63 2.44 -36.73
N ALA A 276 3.36 3.71 -36.37
CA ALA A 276 3.40 4.83 -37.31
C ALA A 276 4.77 4.98 -38.02
N ASP A 277 5.89 4.70 -37.34
CA ASP A 277 7.24 4.71 -37.92
C ASP A 277 7.82 3.30 -38.20
N TYR A 278 6.94 2.30 -38.39
CA TYR A 278 7.31 0.94 -38.81
C TYR A 278 8.06 0.96 -40.15
N GLU A 279 7.61 1.80 -41.08
CA GLU A 279 8.31 2.15 -42.31
C GLU A 279 8.39 3.67 -42.40
N LEU A 280 9.62 4.19 -42.48
CA LEU A 280 9.92 5.61 -42.43
C LEU A 280 10.87 5.97 -43.58
N ALA A 281 10.48 6.94 -44.38
CA ALA A 281 11.33 7.59 -45.36
C ALA A 281 11.91 8.89 -44.78
N GLU A 282 13.18 9.14 -45.05
CA GLU A 282 13.88 10.39 -44.73
C GLU A 282 14.49 10.93 -46.02
N GLY A 283 14.32 12.23 -46.30
CA GLY A 283 14.69 12.81 -47.59
C GLY A 283 15.34 14.19 -47.51
N VAL A 284 15.95 14.60 -48.62
CA VAL A 284 16.53 15.92 -48.84
C VAL A 284 16.02 16.46 -50.17
N SER A 285 15.50 17.69 -50.19
CA SER A 285 14.89 18.30 -51.38
C SER A 285 15.11 19.82 -51.40
N ASP A 286 14.89 20.45 -52.55
CA ASP A 286 14.78 21.90 -52.74
C ASP A 286 13.35 22.34 -53.10
N GLN A 287 12.36 21.44 -53.04
CA GLN A 287 10.93 21.71 -53.26
C GLN A 287 10.35 22.66 -52.18
N PRO A 288 9.97 23.91 -52.50
CA PRO A 288 9.47 24.87 -51.50
C PRO A 288 8.04 24.57 -51.01
N SER A 289 7.31 23.71 -51.72
CA SER A 289 5.90 23.38 -51.42
C SER A 289 5.69 22.25 -50.40
N LEU A 290 6.73 21.50 -50.01
CA LEU A 290 6.58 20.42 -49.00
C LEU A 290 6.17 21.00 -47.64
N ARG A 291 5.15 20.43 -47.00
CA ARG A 291 4.64 20.82 -45.68
C ARG A 291 4.22 19.60 -44.85
N CYS A 292 4.32 19.66 -43.53
CA CYS A 292 3.89 18.59 -42.64
C CYS A 292 2.36 18.46 -42.65
N GLY A 293 1.85 17.22 -42.61
CA GLY A 293 0.41 16.95 -42.76
C GLY A 293 -0.09 16.98 -44.22
N TYR A 294 0.80 17.11 -45.19
CA TYR A 294 0.47 17.01 -46.61
C TYR A 294 0.95 15.67 -47.20
N LEU A 295 0.20 15.18 -48.19
CA LEU A 295 0.55 14.02 -49.00
C LEU A 295 1.33 14.49 -50.24
N PHE A 296 2.49 13.92 -50.54
CA PHE A 296 3.25 14.22 -51.76
C PHE A 296 3.59 12.96 -52.56
N ASP A 297 3.67 13.11 -53.87
CA ASP A 297 3.81 12.03 -54.85
C ASP A 297 5.27 12.00 -55.32
N LEU A 298 6.02 10.94 -55.02
CA LEU A 298 7.42 10.81 -55.43
C LEU A 298 7.50 10.11 -56.79
N THR A 299 8.29 10.64 -57.72
CA THR A 299 8.49 10.03 -59.04
C THR A 299 9.97 9.84 -59.39
N GLU A 300 10.25 9.06 -60.44
CA GLU A 300 11.58 8.83 -61.04
C GLU A 300 12.67 8.19 -60.15
N HIS A 301 12.34 7.76 -58.92
CA HIS A 301 13.27 7.08 -58.02
C HIS A 301 13.63 5.66 -58.51
N PRO A 302 14.93 5.27 -58.54
CA PRO A 302 15.36 3.97 -59.09
C PRO A 302 14.74 2.72 -58.45
N ARG A 303 14.38 2.77 -57.15
CA ARG A 303 13.58 1.72 -56.52
C ARG A 303 12.10 2.01 -56.77
N LYS A 304 11.45 1.17 -57.59
CA LYS A 304 10.04 1.35 -57.99
C LYS A 304 9.09 1.59 -56.82
N GLN A 305 9.23 0.84 -55.72
CA GLN A 305 8.40 0.93 -54.51
C GLN A 305 8.44 2.28 -53.80
N CYS A 306 9.43 3.15 -54.07
CA CYS A 306 9.43 4.48 -53.48
C CYS A 306 8.60 5.49 -54.29
N ASN A 307 8.22 5.15 -55.53
CA ASN A 307 7.43 6.02 -56.41
C ASN A 307 5.95 5.86 -56.09
N ASP A 308 5.54 6.43 -54.98
CA ASP A 308 4.20 6.31 -54.42
C ASP A 308 3.83 7.59 -53.64
N LEU A 309 2.67 7.58 -53.00
CA LEU A 309 2.16 8.69 -52.18
C LEU A 309 2.68 8.58 -50.74
N TRP A 310 3.30 9.66 -50.25
CA TRP A 310 3.92 9.74 -48.92
C TRP A 310 3.32 10.86 -48.08
N LEU A 311 2.99 10.58 -46.82
CA LEU A 311 2.58 11.58 -45.82
C LEU A 311 3.80 12.19 -45.14
N LEU A 312 3.99 13.51 -45.30
CA LEU A 312 5.06 14.27 -44.65
C LEU A 312 4.78 14.43 -43.15
N LEU A 313 5.55 13.72 -42.31
CA LEU A 313 5.48 13.83 -40.86
C LEU A 313 6.18 15.07 -40.32
N SER A 314 7.34 15.43 -40.90
CA SER A 314 8.07 16.65 -40.56
C SER A 314 8.81 17.21 -41.76
N VAL A 315 9.00 18.53 -41.77
CA VAL A 315 9.83 19.25 -42.74
C VAL A 315 10.70 20.26 -41.98
N SER A 316 12.01 20.14 -42.12
CA SER A 316 13.01 21.09 -41.64
C SER A 316 13.47 21.95 -42.81
N HIS A 317 13.14 23.24 -42.80
CA HIS A 317 13.42 24.21 -43.85
C HIS A 317 14.71 24.97 -43.56
N THR A 318 15.54 25.22 -44.57
CA THR A 318 16.77 26.02 -44.46
C THR A 318 16.95 26.89 -45.69
N GLY A 319 17.06 28.21 -45.50
CA GLY A 319 17.34 29.17 -46.56
C GLY A 319 18.59 30.00 -46.26
N ARG A 320 19.38 30.32 -47.30
CA ARG A 320 20.53 31.24 -47.23
C ARG A 320 20.58 32.18 -48.42
N GLN A 321 20.72 33.48 -48.15
CA GLN A 321 20.68 34.57 -49.12
C GLN A 321 21.76 35.62 -48.82
N PRO A 322 23.07 35.27 -48.86
CA PRO A 322 24.15 36.20 -48.53
C PRO A 322 24.21 37.45 -49.43
N GLN A 323 23.50 37.46 -50.57
CA GLN A 323 23.26 38.61 -51.45
C GLN A 323 22.90 39.90 -50.69
N VAL A 324 22.07 39.81 -49.65
CA VAL A 324 21.54 40.99 -48.94
C VAL A 324 22.58 41.76 -48.13
N LEU A 325 23.77 41.18 -47.92
CA LEU A 325 24.89 41.86 -47.29
C LEU A 325 25.59 42.86 -48.22
N GLU A 326 25.43 42.68 -49.55
CA GLU A 326 26.03 43.52 -50.59
C GLU A 326 27.56 43.66 -50.35
N GLU A 327 28.10 44.88 -50.26
CA GLU A 327 29.53 45.14 -50.00
C GLU A 327 30.00 44.76 -48.58
N SER A 328 29.09 44.35 -47.67
CA SER A 328 29.39 43.98 -46.28
C SER A 328 29.57 42.48 -46.05
N GLY A 329 29.54 41.66 -47.11
CA GLY A 329 29.76 40.21 -47.01
C GLY A 329 31.24 39.82 -46.93
N THR A 330 31.66 39.15 -45.86
CA THR A 330 32.98 38.50 -45.77
C THR A 330 32.98 37.13 -46.46
N SER A 331 34.01 36.84 -47.24
CA SER A 331 34.06 35.68 -48.16
C SER A 331 34.34 34.32 -47.51
N ASP A 332 34.70 34.29 -46.23
CA ASP A 332 35.57 33.23 -45.71
C ASP A 332 34.87 32.18 -44.85
N VAL A 333 33.59 32.40 -44.49
CA VAL A 333 32.79 31.42 -43.72
C VAL A 333 32.28 30.32 -44.66
N LYS A 334 33.09 29.28 -44.87
CA LYS A 334 32.65 28.02 -45.49
C LYS A 334 31.82 27.20 -44.48
N PRO A 335 30.51 26.99 -44.70
CA PRO A 335 29.72 26.16 -43.81
C PRO A 335 30.12 24.68 -43.94
N ALA A 336 30.09 23.94 -42.84
CA ALA A 336 30.59 22.55 -42.77
C ALA A 336 29.81 21.56 -43.67
N ASP A 337 28.60 21.90 -44.11
CA ASP A 337 27.78 21.11 -45.03
C ASP A 337 27.86 21.57 -46.50
N GLY A 338 28.65 22.63 -46.78
CA GLY A 338 28.81 23.22 -48.10
C GLY A 338 27.62 24.03 -48.63
N PHE A 339 26.54 24.23 -47.85
CA PHE A 339 25.34 24.92 -48.32
C PHE A 339 25.45 26.44 -48.14
N THR A 340 25.87 27.15 -49.19
CA THR A 340 26.17 28.60 -49.15
C THR A 340 25.00 29.51 -49.55
N GLN A 341 24.12 29.06 -50.46
CA GLN A 341 23.03 29.86 -51.01
C GLN A 341 21.85 28.98 -51.44
N GLY A 342 20.65 29.55 -51.41
CA GLY A 342 19.42 28.94 -51.93
C GLY A 342 18.50 28.45 -50.82
N TYR A 343 17.51 27.64 -51.20
CA TYR A 343 16.61 26.95 -50.29
C TYR A 343 16.86 25.44 -50.35
N ARG A 344 16.72 24.78 -49.20
CA ARG A 344 16.75 23.33 -49.06
C ARG A 344 15.83 22.95 -47.90
N ASN A 345 15.26 21.76 -47.96
CA ASN A 345 14.63 21.12 -46.83
C ASN A 345 15.20 19.71 -46.59
N ARG A 346 14.96 19.21 -45.38
CA ARG A 346 14.96 17.79 -45.05
C ARG A 346 13.56 17.42 -44.60
N PHE A 347 13.10 16.22 -44.91
CA PHE A 347 11.78 15.76 -44.49
C PHE A 347 11.81 14.33 -43.95
N SER A 348 10.83 14.00 -43.11
CA SER A 348 10.48 12.62 -42.77
C SER A 348 9.05 12.32 -43.23
N ALA A 349 8.81 11.12 -43.72
CA ALA A 349 7.52 10.73 -44.30
C ALA A 349 7.22 9.24 -44.13
N ILE A 350 5.95 8.87 -44.22
CA ILE A 350 5.46 7.49 -44.13
C ILE A 350 4.51 7.18 -45.30
N PRO A 351 4.28 5.89 -45.67
CA PRO A 351 3.38 5.54 -46.77
C PRO A 351 1.95 6.03 -46.51
N ALA A 352 1.23 6.48 -47.55
CA ALA A 352 -0.07 7.12 -47.41
C ALA A 352 -1.20 6.21 -46.87
N GLU A 353 -1.03 4.88 -46.81
CA GLU A 353 -1.96 4.00 -46.10
C GLU A 353 -1.76 3.97 -44.57
N VAL A 354 -0.62 4.46 -44.06
CA VAL A 354 -0.27 4.38 -42.63
C VAL A 354 -0.88 5.54 -41.86
N VAL A 355 -2.00 5.28 -41.19
CA VAL A 355 -2.71 6.32 -40.43
C VAL A 355 -1.90 6.79 -39.22
N PHE A 356 -1.30 7.99 -39.33
CA PHE A 356 -0.58 8.63 -38.24
C PHE A 356 -1.49 8.89 -37.02
N ARG A 357 -0.95 8.70 -35.83
CA ARG A 357 -1.60 9.02 -34.54
C ARG A 357 -0.58 9.73 -33.64
N PRO A 358 -0.94 10.81 -32.93
CA PRO A 358 0.01 11.52 -32.08
C PRO A 358 0.63 10.62 -30.99
N PRO A 359 1.90 10.83 -30.62
CA PRO A 359 2.47 10.24 -29.42
C PRO A 359 1.67 10.67 -28.18
N LEU A 360 1.56 9.80 -27.18
CA LEU A 360 1.00 10.19 -25.88
C LEU A 360 2.02 11.06 -25.14
N PRO A 361 1.65 12.24 -24.62
CA PRO A 361 2.54 13.02 -23.76
C PRO A 361 2.85 12.25 -22.47
N VAL A 362 3.99 12.58 -21.84
CA VAL A 362 4.40 11.98 -20.56
C VAL A 362 3.39 12.38 -19.49
N ARG A 363 2.77 11.41 -18.80
CA ARG A 363 1.91 11.70 -17.65
C ARG A 363 2.77 12.28 -16.52
N ARG A 364 2.36 13.46 -16.05
CA ARG A 364 2.85 14.12 -14.82
C ARG A 364 2.51 13.24 -13.59
N PRO A 365 3.19 13.40 -12.44
CA PRO A 365 3.02 12.50 -11.29
C PRO A 365 1.56 12.42 -10.79
N PRO A 366 1.14 11.26 -10.26
CA PRO A 366 -0.26 10.97 -9.91
C PRO A 366 -0.78 11.87 -8.79
N LEU A 367 -2.04 12.31 -8.91
CA LEU A 367 -2.75 13.00 -7.85
C LEU A 367 -3.21 11.99 -6.80
N VAL A 368 -2.62 12.01 -5.60
CA VAL A 368 -2.89 10.98 -4.57
C VAL A 368 -4.26 11.19 -3.91
N ALA A 369 -4.42 12.29 -3.15
CA ALA A 369 -5.69 12.67 -2.53
C ALA A 369 -5.78 14.18 -2.31
N GLN A 370 -7.01 14.69 -2.20
CA GLN A 370 -7.37 16.06 -1.84
C GLN A 370 -8.63 16.04 -0.97
N THR A 371 -8.98 17.14 -0.29
CA THR A 371 -10.33 17.29 0.27
C THR A 371 -11.26 18.00 -0.71
N ALA A 372 -12.56 17.78 -0.56
CA ALA A 372 -13.63 18.41 -1.34
C ALA A 372 -14.87 18.63 -0.47
N ARG A 373 -15.72 19.59 -0.83
CA ARG A 373 -17.05 19.78 -0.21
C ARG A 373 -18.09 18.96 -0.95
N VAL A 374 -18.98 18.27 -0.24
CA VAL A 374 -20.14 17.59 -0.85
C VAL A 374 -21.19 18.62 -1.26
N THR A 375 -21.73 18.52 -2.48
CA THR A 375 -22.70 19.46 -3.06
C THR A 375 -24.00 18.78 -3.52
N GLY A 376 -25.00 19.58 -3.89
CA GLY A 376 -26.29 19.12 -4.40
C GLY A 376 -27.27 20.29 -4.63
N PRO A 377 -28.54 20.02 -4.94
CA PRO A 377 -29.57 21.02 -5.15
C PRO A 377 -29.81 21.92 -3.93
N GLN A 378 -30.20 23.16 -4.19
CA GLN A 378 -30.49 24.14 -3.14
C GLN A 378 -31.66 23.69 -2.25
N GLY A 379 -31.39 23.49 -0.96
CA GLY A 379 -32.39 23.11 0.04
C GLY A 379 -32.46 21.61 0.37
N GLU A 380 -31.68 20.76 -0.31
CA GLU A 380 -31.50 19.37 0.09
C GLU A 380 -30.42 19.25 1.19
N GLU A 381 -30.54 18.25 2.08
CA GLU A 381 -29.47 17.87 3.02
C GLU A 381 -28.60 16.72 2.49
N ILE A 382 -29.18 15.84 1.67
CA ILE A 382 -28.57 14.60 1.20
C ILE A 382 -28.91 14.45 -0.28
N HIS A 383 -27.89 14.42 -1.13
CA HIS A 383 -28.06 14.26 -2.58
C HIS A 383 -27.19 13.10 -3.09
N CYS A 384 -27.83 11.95 -3.33
CA CYS A 384 -27.17 10.73 -3.76
C CYS A 384 -27.97 9.95 -4.81
N ASP A 385 -27.29 9.07 -5.55
CA ASP A 385 -27.92 8.16 -6.52
C ASP A 385 -28.20 6.76 -5.95
N GLU A 386 -28.76 5.87 -6.78
CA GLU A 386 -29.06 4.46 -6.48
C GLU A 386 -27.86 3.65 -5.98
N SER A 387 -26.62 4.13 -6.19
CA SER A 387 -25.37 3.50 -5.77
C SER A 387 -24.70 4.23 -4.59
N GLY A 388 -25.40 5.14 -3.91
CA GLY A 388 -24.89 5.93 -2.80
C GLY A 388 -23.78 6.92 -3.20
N ARG A 389 -23.66 7.25 -4.49
CA ARG A 389 -22.68 8.22 -5.00
C ARG A 389 -23.16 9.63 -4.74
N VAL A 390 -22.26 10.57 -4.49
CA VAL A 390 -22.57 11.98 -4.21
C VAL A 390 -21.93 12.93 -5.23
N LYS A 391 -22.28 14.21 -5.18
CA LYS A 391 -21.59 15.30 -5.90
C LYS A 391 -20.59 15.99 -4.98
N ILE A 392 -19.53 16.55 -5.56
CA ILE A 392 -18.48 17.27 -4.84
C ILE A 392 -18.07 18.56 -5.57
N GLU A 393 -17.39 19.42 -4.83
CA GLU A 393 -16.71 20.61 -5.33
C GLU A 393 -15.29 20.64 -4.76
N LEU A 394 -14.30 20.70 -5.65
CA LEU A 394 -12.89 20.66 -5.31
C LEU A 394 -12.37 22.10 -5.08
N PRO A 395 -11.51 22.36 -4.08
CA PRO A 395 -11.09 23.73 -3.71
C PRO A 395 -10.39 24.55 -4.80
N TRP A 396 -10.00 23.92 -5.91
CA TRP A 396 -9.39 24.56 -7.08
C TRP A 396 -10.36 24.78 -8.25
N ASP A 397 -11.60 24.29 -8.20
CA ASP A 397 -12.56 24.51 -9.29
C ASP A 397 -13.16 25.92 -9.23
N ARG A 398 -12.55 26.80 -10.03
CA ARG A 398 -12.88 28.22 -10.17
C ARG A 398 -14.27 28.49 -10.79
N ALA A 399 -15.04 27.44 -11.10
CA ALA A 399 -16.44 27.58 -11.48
C ALA A 399 -17.36 27.86 -10.28
N GLU A 400 -16.96 27.47 -9.06
CA GLU A 400 -17.63 27.75 -7.77
C GLU A 400 -19.17 27.55 -7.82
N LEU A 401 -19.62 26.49 -8.49
CA LEU A 401 -21.04 26.25 -8.80
C LEU A 401 -21.87 25.85 -7.58
N ASN A 402 -21.23 25.30 -6.54
CA ASN A 402 -21.78 24.83 -5.26
C ASN A 402 -23.14 24.13 -5.36
N SER A 403 -23.30 23.24 -6.34
CA SER A 403 -24.59 22.70 -6.77
C SER A 403 -24.48 21.27 -7.32
N GLU A 404 -25.57 20.71 -7.87
CA GLU A 404 -25.59 19.38 -8.50
C GLU A 404 -24.68 19.26 -9.73
N ARG A 405 -24.11 20.38 -10.19
CA ARG A 405 -23.30 20.51 -11.41
C ARG A 405 -21.79 20.58 -11.16
N SER A 406 -21.33 20.73 -9.92
CA SER A 406 -19.90 20.88 -9.61
C SER A 406 -19.04 19.68 -10.06
N SER A 407 -19.57 18.45 -10.00
CA SER A 407 -18.84 17.24 -10.42
C SER A 407 -19.69 16.18 -11.14
N CYS A 408 -19.01 15.13 -11.63
CA CYS A 408 -19.64 13.83 -11.90
C CYS A 408 -20.12 13.15 -10.59
N TRP A 409 -20.75 11.98 -10.72
CA TRP A 409 -21.19 11.18 -9.57
C TRP A 409 -20.03 10.37 -8.97
N VAL A 410 -19.53 10.81 -7.83
CA VAL A 410 -18.35 10.24 -7.15
C VAL A 410 -18.77 9.13 -6.19
N ARG A 411 -18.12 7.97 -6.29
CA ARG A 411 -18.35 6.84 -5.37
C ARG A 411 -17.82 7.16 -3.98
N VAL A 412 -18.48 6.61 -2.96
CA VAL A 412 -18.05 6.68 -1.56
C VAL A 412 -17.57 5.29 -1.13
N ALA A 413 -16.38 5.21 -0.51
CA ALA A 413 -15.90 4.02 0.16
C ALA A 413 -16.63 3.84 1.50
N THR A 414 -17.06 2.62 1.78
CA THR A 414 -17.63 2.24 3.09
C THR A 414 -16.72 1.22 3.76
N GLY A 415 -16.70 1.19 5.10
CA GLY A 415 -15.88 0.24 5.86
C GLY A 415 -16.26 -1.24 5.66
N TRP A 416 -17.46 -1.50 5.14
CA TRP A 416 -17.93 -2.84 4.79
C TRP A 416 -19.00 -2.76 3.70
N ALA A 417 -18.88 -3.58 2.65
CA ALA A 417 -19.88 -3.72 1.59
C ALA A 417 -19.92 -5.16 1.05
N GLY A 418 -21.12 -5.65 0.76
CA GLY A 418 -21.39 -6.97 0.21
C GLY A 418 -22.72 -7.00 -0.55
N ASP A 419 -23.15 -8.19 -0.96
CA ASP A 419 -24.40 -8.39 -1.70
C ASP A 419 -25.61 -8.22 -0.78
N HIS A 420 -26.22 -7.03 -0.80
CA HIS A 420 -27.33 -6.61 0.09
C HIS A 420 -26.97 -6.58 1.61
N PHE A 421 -25.69 -6.48 1.97
CA PHE A 421 -25.24 -6.27 3.36
C PHE A 421 -24.01 -5.35 3.44
N GLY A 422 -23.71 -4.83 4.64
CA GLY A 422 -22.55 -3.99 4.92
C GLY A 422 -22.90 -2.76 5.76
N ALA A 423 -22.01 -1.77 5.76
CA ALA A 423 -22.22 -0.47 6.39
C ALA A 423 -22.43 0.61 5.32
N MET A 424 -23.38 1.53 5.55
CA MET A 424 -23.65 2.65 4.65
C MET A 424 -23.90 3.92 5.46
N ALA A 425 -23.03 4.92 5.24
CA ALA A 425 -23.19 6.27 5.76
C ALA A 425 -22.93 7.24 4.61
N ILE A 426 -23.99 7.89 4.12
CA ILE A 426 -23.92 8.76 2.93
C ILE A 426 -23.48 10.16 3.37
N PRO A 427 -22.39 10.72 2.81
CA PRO A 427 -21.97 12.09 3.08
C PRO A 427 -23.06 13.10 2.70
N ARG A 428 -23.32 14.06 3.60
CA ARG A 428 -24.34 15.10 3.44
C ARG A 428 -23.77 16.34 2.77
N ILE A 429 -24.64 17.14 2.15
CA ILE A 429 -24.27 18.42 1.54
C ILE A 429 -23.59 19.31 2.60
N GLY A 430 -22.47 19.92 2.22
CA GLY A 430 -21.64 20.73 3.11
C GLY A 430 -20.58 19.96 3.91
N MET A 431 -20.62 18.62 3.96
CA MET A 431 -19.54 17.84 4.58
C MET A 431 -18.24 17.91 3.78
N GLU A 432 -17.10 17.87 4.47
CA GLU A 432 -15.78 17.75 3.84
C GLU A 432 -15.36 16.28 3.74
N VAL A 433 -15.02 15.87 2.52
CA VAL A 433 -14.68 14.49 2.15
C VAL A 433 -13.26 14.40 1.58
N VAL A 434 -12.55 13.32 1.89
CA VAL A 434 -11.26 12.99 1.27
C VAL A 434 -11.53 12.28 -0.05
N VAL A 435 -10.98 12.80 -1.13
CA VAL A 435 -11.11 12.31 -2.51
C VAL A 435 -9.75 11.79 -2.98
N THR A 436 -9.66 10.49 -3.19
CA THR A 436 -8.53 9.79 -3.81
C THR A 436 -8.81 9.62 -5.31
N PHE A 437 -7.79 9.65 -6.16
CA PHE A 437 -7.94 9.49 -7.60
C PHE A 437 -7.38 8.14 -8.06
N LEU A 438 -8.17 7.35 -8.78
CA LEU A 438 -7.80 5.98 -9.16
C LEU A 438 -6.67 6.00 -10.20
N GLU A 439 -5.57 5.30 -9.90
CA GLU A 439 -4.28 5.40 -10.62
C GLU A 439 -3.71 6.84 -10.68
N GLY A 440 -4.18 7.72 -9.79
CA GLY A 440 -3.89 9.16 -9.81
C GLY A 440 -4.49 9.91 -11.00
N ASP A 441 -5.48 9.34 -11.68
CA ASP A 441 -6.14 9.92 -12.86
C ASP A 441 -7.24 10.92 -12.43
N PRO A 442 -7.11 12.23 -12.71
CA PRO A 442 -8.10 13.23 -12.30
C PRO A 442 -9.52 12.98 -12.84
N ASP A 443 -9.66 12.24 -13.93
CA ASP A 443 -10.96 11.85 -14.50
C ASP A 443 -11.66 10.73 -13.68
N LYS A 444 -10.99 10.13 -12.67
CA LYS A 444 -11.50 8.99 -11.86
C LYS A 444 -11.45 9.24 -10.32
N PRO A 445 -12.22 10.20 -9.78
CA PRO A 445 -12.32 10.42 -8.32
C PRO A 445 -13.08 9.32 -7.57
N LEU A 446 -12.67 9.07 -6.32
CA LEU A 446 -13.30 8.19 -5.33
C LEU A 446 -13.20 8.84 -3.94
N ILE A 447 -14.32 9.01 -3.24
CA ILE A 447 -14.30 9.44 -1.84
C ILE A 447 -13.85 8.27 -0.97
N THR A 448 -12.80 8.49 -0.17
CA THR A 448 -12.16 7.48 0.69
C THR A 448 -12.31 7.75 2.19
N GLY A 449 -12.80 8.93 2.57
CA GLY A 449 -13.10 9.27 3.96
C GLY A 449 -13.86 10.60 4.11
N CYS A 450 -14.21 10.94 5.35
CA CYS A 450 -14.74 12.25 5.74
C CYS A 450 -13.79 12.86 6.80
N VAL A 451 -13.69 14.19 6.84
CA VAL A 451 -12.89 14.90 7.85
C VAL A 451 -13.75 15.92 8.60
N ALA A 452 -13.39 16.17 9.87
CA ALA A 452 -14.00 17.21 10.68
C ALA A 452 -13.26 18.55 10.47
N ASN A 453 -14.00 19.65 10.51
CA ASN A 453 -13.47 21.02 10.40
C ASN A 453 -14.29 21.96 11.31
N THR A 454 -14.05 23.28 11.24
CA THR A 454 -14.72 24.26 12.11
C THR A 454 -16.21 24.45 11.85
N VAL A 455 -16.73 23.99 10.69
CA VAL A 455 -18.15 24.02 10.33
C VAL A 455 -18.80 22.67 10.64
N THR A 456 -18.16 21.57 10.22
CA THR A 456 -18.55 20.19 10.54
C THR A 456 -17.67 19.64 11.65
N SER A 457 -17.85 20.18 12.85
CA SER A 457 -17.11 19.82 14.07
C SER A 457 -17.44 18.41 14.58
N PRO A 458 -16.57 17.78 15.40
CA PRO A 458 -16.85 16.49 16.04
C PRO A 458 -18.10 16.50 16.94
N PRO A 459 -18.73 15.33 17.22
CA PRO A 459 -19.96 15.26 18.03
C PRO A 459 -19.84 15.74 19.48
N TYR A 460 -18.63 15.83 20.02
CA TYR A 460 -18.35 16.29 21.38
C TYR A 460 -17.14 17.25 21.35
N SER A 461 -17.01 18.09 22.38
CA SER A 461 -15.84 18.96 22.57
C SER A 461 -14.56 18.13 22.68
N LEU A 462 -13.56 18.49 21.87
CA LEU A 462 -12.20 17.96 21.96
C LEU A 462 -11.23 19.11 22.33
N PRO A 463 -10.20 18.85 23.15
CA PRO A 463 -9.75 17.55 23.65
C PRO A 463 -10.48 17.02 24.90
N GLU A 464 -11.51 17.71 25.40
CA GLU A 464 -12.25 17.36 26.64
C GLU A 464 -12.78 15.91 26.66
N HIS A 465 -13.44 15.49 25.58
CA HIS A 465 -13.99 14.14 25.41
C HIS A 465 -13.10 13.23 24.54
N LYS A 466 -11.78 13.38 24.61
CA LYS A 466 -10.79 12.56 23.87
C LYS A 466 -10.86 11.04 24.13
N THR A 467 -11.58 10.61 25.16
CA THR A 467 -11.82 9.22 25.54
C THR A 467 -13.14 8.65 24.99
N ARG A 468 -13.87 9.37 24.12
CA ARG A 468 -15.14 8.89 23.55
C ARG A 468 -15.03 8.38 22.12
N THR A 469 -15.32 7.11 21.92
CA THR A 469 -15.59 6.51 20.61
C THR A 469 -17.09 6.67 20.29
N VAL A 470 -17.45 7.35 19.19
CA VAL A 470 -18.84 7.83 18.97
C VAL A 470 -19.35 7.62 17.53
N LEU A 471 -20.47 6.93 17.41
CA LEU A 471 -21.30 6.85 16.20
C LEU A 471 -22.61 7.65 16.43
N ARG A 472 -22.55 8.97 16.20
CA ARG A 472 -23.72 9.86 16.24
C ARG A 472 -24.30 10.03 14.83
N SER A 473 -25.60 9.77 14.69
CA SER A 473 -26.40 10.13 13.50
C SER A 473 -27.01 11.52 13.64
N HIS A 474 -27.73 12.01 12.63
CA HIS A 474 -28.51 13.25 12.73
C HIS A 474 -29.86 13.05 12.04
N SER A 475 -30.95 13.53 12.62
CA SER A 475 -32.26 13.52 11.94
C SER A 475 -32.18 14.25 10.59
N SER A 476 -32.98 13.80 9.62
CA SER A 476 -33.09 14.44 8.30
C SER A 476 -34.56 14.35 7.84
N PRO A 477 -35.23 15.46 7.50
CA PRO A 477 -34.76 16.85 7.66
C PRO A 477 -34.42 17.22 9.11
N ASN A 478 -33.62 18.27 9.29
CA ASN A 478 -33.10 18.72 10.58
C ASN A 478 -34.23 19.06 11.57
N SER A 479 -34.22 18.37 12.70
CA SER A 479 -35.10 18.60 13.85
C SER A 479 -34.34 18.77 15.17
N GLY A 480 -33.00 18.89 15.12
CA GLY A 480 -32.12 18.78 16.29
C GLY A 480 -32.03 17.37 16.91
N GLY A 481 -32.76 16.38 16.37
CA GLY A 481 -32.75 15.01 16.86
C GLY A 481 -31.54 14.20 16.40
N TYR A 482 -31.14 13.21 17.21
CA TYR A 482 -30.09 12.25 16.88
C TYR A 482 -30.25 10.91 17.60
N ASN A 483 -29.86 9.82 16.92
CA ASN A 483 -29.54 8.53 17.52
C ASN A 483 -28.02 8.44 17.70
N GLU A 484 -27.56 7.76 18.74
CA GLU A 484 -26.13 7.62 19.06
C GLU A 484 -25.83 6.26 19.68
N LEU A 485 -24.68 5.68 19.29
CA LEU A 485 -23.93 4.74 20.13
C LEU A 485 -22.61 5.43 20.49
N ALA A 486 -22.30 5.54 21.78
CA ALA A 486 -21.04 6.06 22.28
C ALA A 486 -20.45 5.10 23.31
N ILE A 487 -19.12 5.04 23.34
CA ILE A 487 -18.32 4.32 24.34
C ILE A 487 -17.36 5.34 24.94
N GLU A 488 -17.41 5.51 26.26
CA GLU A 488 -16.45 6.30 27.04
C GLU A 488 -15.39 5.34 27.62
N ASP A 489 -14.15 5.50 27.17
CA ASP A 489 -12.98 4.70 27.55
C ASP A 489 -12.14 5.42 28.65
N ARG A 490 -12.84 6.10 29.58
CA ARG A 490 -12.26 6.85 30.70
C ARG A 490 -12.25 5.97 31.94
N ALA A 491 -11.05 5.68 32.46
CA ALA A 491 -10.82 4.86 33.65
C ALA A 491 -11.73 5.25 34.84
N GLY A 492 -12.50 4.29 35.35
CA GLY A 492 -13.44 4.46 36.47
C GLY A 492 -14.70 5.28 36.16
N GLN A 493 -14.94 5.61 34.88
CA GLN A 493 -16.11 6.34 34.36
C GLN A 493 -16.60 5.73 33.03
N GLU A 494 -16.30 4.45 32.80
CA GLU A 494 -16.57 3.74 31.56
C GLU A 494 -18.08 3.62 31.31
N LEU A 495 -18.52 3.92 30.08
CA LEU A 495 -19.93 3.96 29.74
C LEU A 495 -20.19 3.60 28.28
N ILE A 496 -20.97 2.55 28.05
CA ILE A 496 -21.65 2.33 26.77
C ILE A 496 -22.99 3.05 26.83
N TYR A 497 -23.10 4.15 26.09
CA TYR A 497 -24.33 4.96 25.97
C TYR A 497 -25.01 4.68 24.63
N LEU A 498 -26.27 4.22 24.68
CA LEU A 498 -27.11 3.97 23.52
C LEU A 498 -28.36 4.86 23.58
N ARG A 499 -28.58 5.65 22.52
CA ARG A 499 -29.72 6.56 22.37
C ARG A 499 -30.44 6.30 21.05
N ALA A 500 -31.71 5.91 21.14
CA ALA A 500 -32.66 6.06 20.05
C ALA A 500 -33.40 7.41 20.18
N GLN A 501 -33.66 8.09 19.06
CA GLN A 501 -34.38 9.37 19.04
C GLN A 501 -35.92 9.20 19.08
N ARG A 502 -36.42 8.01 18.77
CA ARG A 502 -37.86 7.71 18.78
C ARG A 502 -38.14 6.28 19.24
N ASP A 503 -37.91 5.30 18.37
CA ASP A 503 -38.18 3.89 18.64
C ASP A 503 -36.86 3.11 18.72
N MET A 504 -36.80 2.10 19.60
CA MET A 504 -35.76 1.08 19.62
C MET A 504 -36.43 -0.28 19.52
N VAL A 505 -35.95 -1.13 18.61
CA VAL A 505 -36.41 -2.50 18.42
C VAL A 505 -35.20 -3.42 18.45
N GLN A 506 -35.29 -4.50 19.22
CA GLN A 506 -34.24 -5.53 19.31
C GLN A 506 -34.85 -6.88 18.95
N GLU A 507 -34.35 -7.49 17.87
CA GLU A 507 -34.75 -8.82 17.42
C GLU A 507 -33.55 -9.76 17.55
N VAL A 508 -33.75 -10.94 18.15
CA VAL A 508 -32.69 -11.91 18.44
C VAL A 508 -33.14 -13.29 17.98
N GLY A 509 -32.57 -13.78 16.88
CA GLY A 509 -32.99 -15.01 16.20
C GLY A 509 -32.68 -16.33 16.92
N ASN A 510 -32.19 -16.31 18.16
CA ASN A 510 -31.96 -17.52 18.96
C ASN A 510 -32.03 -17.24 20.48
N SER A 511 -30.96 -16.69 21.07
CA SER A 511 -30.82 -16.50 22.52
C SER A 511 -30.21 -15.14 22.82
N ILE A 512 -30.75 -14.47 23.85
CA ILE A 512 -30.14 -13.30 24.49
C ILE A 512 -29.67 -13.71 25.89
N GLN A 513 -28.45 -13.29 26.26
CA GLN A 513 -27.90 -13.42 27.59
C GLN A 513 -27.50 -12.02 28.07
N LEU A 514 -27.79 -11.72 29.34
CA LEU A 514 -27.45 -10.46 29.98
C LEU A 514 -26.91 -10.77 31.37
N GLU A 515 -25.68 -10.35 31.62
CA GLU A 515 -24.98 -10.47 32.89
C GLU A 515 -24.59 -9.07 33.35
N VAL A 516 -24.77 -8.76 34.63
CA VAL A 516 -24.51 -7.43 35.21
C VAL A 516 -23.88 -7.66 36.58
N GLY A 517 -22.59 -7.31 36.73
CA GLY A 517 -21.83 -7.52 37.98
C GLY A 517 -22.21 -6.61 39.15
N ASN A 518 -23.23 -5.75 38.99
CA ASN A 518 -23.76 -4.84 40.00
C ASN A 518 -25.25 -4.56 39.71
N GLU A 519 -25.74 -3.32 39.80
CA GLU A 519 -27.16 -3.00 39.54
C GLU A 519 -27.54 -2.98 38.05
N ARG A 520 -28.63 -3.68 37.69
CA ARG A 520 -29.47 -3.34 36.53
C ARG A 520 -30.62 -2.45 36.99
N ARG A 521 -30.75 -1.26 36.39
CA ARG A 521 -31.90 -0.37 36.61
C ARG A 521 -32.62 -0.10 35.29
N GLU A 522 -33.94 -0.17 35.32
CA GLU A 522 -34.81 0.09 34.17
C GLU A 522 -35.96 0.98 34.61
N THR A 523 -36.43 1.89 33.76
CA THR A 523 -37.47 2.86 34.10
C THR A 523 -38.35 3.10 32.90
N ILE A 524 -39.61 2.69 33.01
CA ILE A 524 -40.59 2.68 31.93
C ILE A 524 -41.73 3.63 32.35
N ASN A 525 -41.79 4.80 31.72
CA ASN A 525 -42.81 5.82 32.03
C ASN A 525 -44.20 5.48 31.46
N GLY A 526 -44.26 4.52 30.53
CA GLY A 526 -45.49 3.97 29.96
C GLY A 526 -45.74 2.53 30.42
N ASN A 527 -46.25 1.70 29.51
CA ASN A 527 -46.54 0.29 29.80
C ASN A 527 -45.32 -0.60 29.53
N SER A 528 -45.09 -1.59 30.40
CA SER A 528 -44.22 -2.73 30.12
C SER A 528 -45.05 -3.98 29.86
N HIS A 529 -44.62 -4.84 28.93
CA HIS A 529 -45.33 -6.06 28.56
C HIS A 529 -44.35 -7.18 28.18
N THR A 530 -44.16 -8.12 29.10
CA THR A 530 -43.31 -9.30 28.90
C THR A 530 -44.17 -10.53 28.59
N SER A 531 -43.88 -11.21 27.49
CA SER A 531 -44.56 -12.46 27.10
C SER A 531 -43.52 -13.55 26.84
N VAL A 532 -43.65 -14.69 27.51
CA VAL A 532 -42.70 -15.80 27.43
C VAL A 532 -43.46 -17.09 27.08
N GLY A 533 -43.22 -17.61 25.88
CA GLY A 533 -44.02 -18.70 25.30
C GLY A 533 -43.76 -20.12 25.85
N LYS A 534 -42.94 -20.27 26.90
CA LYS A 534 -42.63 -21.57 27.53
C LYS A 534 -42.50 -21.44 29.06
N ILE A 535 -41.34 -21.00 29.54
CA ILE A 535 -41.00 -20.90 30.95
C ILE A 535 -40.31 -19.54 31.13
N LEU A 536 -40.80 -18.75 32.08
CA LEU A 536 -40.08 -17.61 32.65
C LEU A 536 -39.53 -18.09 34.00
N ASP A 537 -38.20 -18.15 34.11
CA ASP A 537 -37.50 -18.48 35.35
C ASP A 537 -36.93 -17.21 35.98
N VAL A 538 -36.94 -17.12 37.31
CA VAL A 538 -36.56 -15.92 38.08
C VAL A 538 -35.92 -16.33 39.41
N GLU A 539 -34.62 -16.57 39.38
CA GLU A 539 -33.81 -16.80 40.58
C GLU A 539 -33.27 -15.48 41.14
N ALA A 540 -33.25 -15.33 42.48
CA ALA A 540 -32.55 -14.23 43.15
C ALA A 540 -32.02 -14.69 44.52
N GLY A 541 -30.72 -14.51 44.76
CA GLY A 541 -30.02 -15.04 45.95
C GLY A 541 -30.39 -14.40 47.30
N GLN A 542 -31.36 -13.47 47.36
CA GLN A 542 -31.86 -12.90 48.61
C GLN A 542 -33.39 -12.81 48.64
N GLN A 543 -34.02 -12.05 47.72
CA GLN A 543 -35.49 -11.85 47.69
C GLN A 543 -35.99 -11.61 46.26
N VAL A 544 -37.11 -12.24 45.90
CA VAL A 544 -37.93 -11.88 44.72
C VAL A 544 -39.24 -11.25 45.23
N HIS A 545 -39.49 -9.97 44.92
CA HIS A 545 -40.72 -9.27 45.33
C HIS A 545 -41.79 -9.30 44.24
N LEU A 546 -42.68 -10.28 44.29
CA LEU A 546 -43.82 -10.39 43.37
C LEU A 546 -45.07 -9.72 43.96
N LYS A 547 -45.37 -8.50 43.50
CA LYS A 547 -46.57 -7.74 43.89
C LYS A 547 -47.62 -7.73 42.77
N ALA A 548 -48.56 -8.67 42.79
CA ALA A 548 -49.73 -8.65 41.92
C ALA A 548 -50.94 -7.98 42.60
N GLY A 549 -51.79 -7.31 41.82
CA GLY A 549 -52.99 -6.62 42.32
C GLY A 549 -54.25 -7.48 42.41
N ALA A 550 -54.24 -8.71 41.88
CA ALA A 550 -55.42 -9.57 41.77
C ALA A 550 -55.21 -10.97 42.37
N ASN A 551 -54.29 -11.76 41.81
CA ASN A 551 -53.95 -13.10 42.29
C ASN A 551 -52.45 -13.37 42.14
N VAL A 552 -51.90 -14.19 43.03
CA VAL A 552 -50.61 -14.88 42.87
C VAL A 552 -50.88 -16.36 43.13
N VAL A 553 -50.44 -17.23 42.22
CA VAL A 553 -50.49 -18.68 42.39
C VAL A 553 -49.05 -19.16 42.59
N LEU A 554 -48.82 -19.95 43.64
CA LEU A 554 -47.54 -20.53 43.98
C LEU A 554 -47.69 -22.05 44.03
N ASP A 555 -46.79 -22.76 43.37
CA ASP A 555 -46.70 -24.23 43.36
C ASP A 555 -45.23 -24.61 43.60
N ALA A 556 -44.98 -25.62 44.45
CA ALA A 556 -43.63 -26.05 44.81
C ALA A 556 -43.63 -27.51 45.29
N GLY A 557 -42.79 -28.35 44.68
CA GLY A 557 -42.76 -29.80 44.92
C GLY A 557 -42.15 -30.27 46.26
N ALA A 558 -41.81 -29.35 47.18
CA ALA A 558 -41.22 -29.68 48.48
C ALA A 558 -41.90 -28.92 49.62
N SER A 559 -41.84 -27.58 49.61
CA SER A 559 -42.69 -26.75 50.48
C SER A 559 -42.88 -25.32 49.95
N ILE A 560 -43.95 -24.65 50.41
CA ILE A 560 -44.20 -23.21 50.26
C ILE A 560 -44.23 -22.60 51.66
N THR A 561 -43.43 -21.56 51.93
CA THR A 561 -43.43 -20.87 53.23
C THR A 561 -43.79 -19.39 53.07
N LEU A 562 -44.91 -18.98 53.68
CA LEU A 562 -45.35 -17.59 53.77
C LEU A 562 -45.02 -17.06 55.18
N LYS A 563 -44.38 -15.88 55.29
CA LYS A 563 -44.01 -15.26 56.58
C LYS A 563 -44.50 -13.81 56.65
N ALA A 564 -45.14 -13.44 57.77
CA ALA A 564 -45.57 -12.07 58.05
C ALA A 564 -45.67 -11.83 59.57
N GLY A 565 -45.11 -10.71 60.06
CA GLY A 565 -45.28 -10.27 61.46
C GLY A 565 -44.76 -11.25 62.53
N GLY A 566 -43.80 -12.11 62.20
CA GLY A 566 -43.32 -13.20 63.09
C GLY A 566 -44.10 -14.52 62.94
N HIS A 567 -45.28 -14.48 62.33
CA HIS A 567 -46.06 -15.66 62.00
C HIS A 567 -45.63 -16.27 60.66
N HIS A 568 -45.90 -17.57 60.50
CA HIS A 568 -45.68 -18.31 59.27
C HIS A 568 -46.80 -19.30 58.96
N ILE A 569 -46.99 -19.58 57.67
CA ILE A 569 -47.72 -20.72 57.12
C ILE A 569 -46.74 -21.50 56.23
N VAL A 570 -46.60 -22.80 56.47
CA VAL A 570 -45.82 -23.75 55.67
C VAL A 570 -46.78 -24.75 55.05
N ILE A 571 -46.66 -24.98 53.75
CA ILE A 571 -47.36 -26.03 53.02
C ILE A 571 -46.30 -27.01 52.55
N ASP A 572 -46.34 -28.27 52.97
CA ASP A 572 -45.39 -29.31 52.55
C ASP A 572 -46.06 -30.68 52.39
N ALA A 573 -45.28 -31.73 52.09
CA ALA A 573 -45.79 -33.08 51.87
C ALA A 573 -46.55 -33.71 53.07
N GLY A 574 -46.40 -33.16 54.28
CA GLY A 574 -47.15 -33.50 55.48
C GLY A 574 -48.44 -32.71 55.70
N GLY A 575 -48.67 -31.62 54.97
CA GLY A 575 -49.90 -30.81 55.03
C GLY A 575 -49.66 -29.30 55.10
N ILE A 576 -50.65 -28.58 55.65
CA ILE A 576 -50.59 -27.13 55.89
C ILE A 576 -50.37 -26.90 57.39
N PHE A 577 -49.20 -26.38 57.76
CA PHE A 577 -48.81 -26.04 59.12
C PHE A 577 -48.82 -24.52 59.29
N SER A 578 -49.48 -24.02 60.33
CA SER A 578 -49.51 -22.59 60.65
C SER A 578 -49.03 -22.35 62.07
N SER A 579 -48.24 -21.30 62.26
CA SER A 579 -47.74 -20.85 63.56
C SER A 579 -48.83 -20.38 64.53
N ILE A 580 -50.03 -20.13 64.03
CA ILE A 580 -51.25 -19.73 64.74
C ILE A 580 -52.47 -20.37 64.08
N GLU A 581 -53.59 -20.44 64.79
CA GLU A 581 -54.85 -20.98 64.26
C GLU A 581 -55.36 -20.16 63.06
N ILE A 582 -55.82 -20.83 62.00
CA ILE A 582 -56.23 -20.17 60.75
C ILE A 582 -57.70 -19.75 60.85
N GLU A 583 -57.95 -18.49 61.20
CA GLU A 583 -59.30 -17.91 61.18
C GLU A 583 -59.87 -17.85 59.76
N THR A 584 -60.96 -18.56 59.52
CA THR A 584 -61.69 -18.52 58.24
C THR A 584 -62.78 -17.45 58.28
N GLY A 585 -62.69 -16.41 57.43
CA GLY A 585 -63.77 -15.41 57.35
C GLY A 585 -63.50 -14.06 56.68
N ARG A 586 -62.24 -13.66 56.44
CA ARG A 586 -61.98 -12.38 55.73
C ARG A 586 -62.27 -12.51 54.23
N GLN A 587 -63.17 -11.68 53.72
CA GLN A 587 -63.34 -11.48 52.27
C GLN A 587 -62.14 -10.69 51.69
N PRO A 588 -61.72 -10.96 50.45
CA PRO A 588 -60.86 -10.06 49.69
C PRO A 588 -61.54 -8.71 49.44
N ALA A 589 -60.76 -7.67 49.16
CA ALA A 589 -61.28 -6.42 48.63
C ALA A 589 -61.39 -6.51 47.10
N ASP A 590 -62.55 -6.18 46.54
CA ASP A 590 -62.78 -6.19 45.09
C ASP A 590 -61.92 -5.14 44.35
N SER A 591 -61.39 -5.50 43.19
CA SER A 591 -60.93 -4.55 42.18
C SER A 591 -61.26 -5.07 40.77
N ALA A 592 -61.60 -4.15 39.86
CA ALA A 592 -62.19 -4.49 38.57
C ALA A 592 -61.12 -4.86 37.51
N GLY A 593 -61.44 -5.86 36.68
CA GLY A 593 -60.59 -6.26 35.56
C GLY A 593 -60.53 -5.21 34.45
N SER A 594 -59.35 -5.03 33.86
CA SER A 594 -59.10 -4.08 32.78
C SER A 594 -59.42 -4.66 31.39
N HIS A 595 -60.07 -3.86 30.54
CA HIS A 595 -60.18 -4.13 29.10
C HIS A 595 -59.10 -3.35 28.32
N LEU A 596 -58.54 -4.00 27.31
CA LEU A 596 -57.57 -3.42 26.36
C LEU A 596 -58.24 -2.40 25.43
N LEU A 597 -57.56 -1.28 25.18
CA LEU A 597 -57.69 -0.47 23.95
C LEU A 597 -56.41 0.36 23.72
N LEU A 598 -55.99 0.42 22.46
CA LEU A 598 -55.09 1.42 21.86
C LEU A 598 -55.96 2.30 20.91
N PRO A 599 -55.52 3.47 20.36
CA PRO A 599 -54.19 4.10 20.41
C PRO A 599 -54.19 5.63 20.71
N GLY A 600 -53.00 6.27 20.67
CA GLY A 600 -52.80 7.50 19.88
C GLY A 600 -52.53 8.87 20.56
N LEU A 601 -51.31 9.38 20.34
CA LEU A 601 -50.90 10.79 20.09
C LEU A 601 -51.10 11.93 21.15
N GLU A 602 -50.18 12.90 21.07
CA GLU A 602 -50.10 14.21 21.78
C GLU A 602 -49.93 14.17 23.32
N GLY A 603 -49.16 15.05 23.99
CA GLY A 603 -48.26 16.12 23.52
C GLY A 603 -47.64 16.93 24.68
N ALA A 604 -46.73 17.87 24.34
CA ALA A 604 -46.15 18.96 25.19
C ALA A 604 -45.05 18.67 26.26
N LEU A 605 -43.97 19.47 26.14
CA LEU A 605 -42.89 19.79 27.10
C LEU A 605 -43.37 20.93 28.09
N PRO A 606 -42.58 21.60 28.97
CA PRO A 606 -41.11 21.53 29.27
C PRO A 606 -40.65 21.74 30.77
N VAL A 607 -39.32 21.72 30.99
CA VAL A 607 -38.49 22.69 31.79
C VAL A 607 -38.36 22.65 33.36
N SER A 608 -37.11 22.42 33.82
CA SER A 608 -36.39 23.03 34.99
C SER A 608 -36.84 22.77 36.44
N ALA A 609 -36.06 23.02 37.51
CA ALA A 609 -34.59 23.00 37.78
C ALA A 609 -34.33 23.25 39.30
N SER A 610 -33.08 23.10 39.79
CA SER A 610 -32.56 23.56 41.12
C SER A 610 -33.15 22.90 42.38
N ALA A 611 -32.50 22.85 43.56
CA ALA A 611 -31.09 22.93 43.97
C ALA A 611 -30.94 22.35 45.42
N PRO A 612 -29.72 21.96 45.88
CA PRO A 612 -29.52 21.32 47.19
C PRO A 612 -29.09 22.26 48.34
N THR A 613 -29.49 21.92 49.57
CA THR A 613 -29.16 22.54 50.89
C THR A 613 -29.68 21.59 51.99
N GLN A 614 -29.12 21.36 53.19
CA GLN A 614 -27.91 21.77 53.95
C GLN A 614 -27.19 20.48 54.48
N ALA A 615 -25.95 20.41 55.02
CA ALA A 615 -25.23 21.19 56.05
C ALA A 615 -25.86 21.13 57.47
N LEU A 616 -25.13 21.06 58.60
CA LEU A 616 -23.68 20.90 58.89
C LEU A 616 -23.49 20.46 60.39
N ILE A 617 -22.31 20.71 60.99
CA ILE A 617 -21.86 20.51 62.41
C ILE A 617 -21.27 19.10 62.66
N GLU A 618 -19.99 18.85 63.00
CA GLU A 618 -18.84 19.58 63.64
C GLU A 618 -18.66 19.40 65.16
N GLU A 619 -17.44 18.98 65.54
CA GLU A 619 -16.58 19.36 66.69
C GLU A 619 -15.29 18.51 66.52
N GLU A 620 -14.16 19.07 66.09
CA GLU A 620 -13.13 19.82 66.86
C GLU A 620 -12.24 18.94 67.77
N LEU A 621 -10.92 19.02 67.54
CA LEU A 621 -9.91 19.45 68.54
C LEU A 621 -8.52 19.66 67.89
N GLU A 622 -7.64 20.35 68.63
CA GLU A 622 -6.34 20.91 68.21
C GLU A 622 -5.20 19.83 68.29
N GLU A 623 -3.95 20.02 67.85
CA GLU A 623 -2.91 20.93 68.41
C GLU A 623 -1.70 21.15 67.45
N GLU A 624 -1.11 22.34 67.56
CA GLU A 624 0.28 22.80 67.33
C GLU A 624 1.09 22.46 66.03
N GLU A 625 1.65 23.52 65.42
CA GLU A 625 2.70 23.49 64.39
C GLU A 625 4.06 23.89 65.00
N GLU A 626 5.13 23.11 64.76
CA GLU A 626 6.53 23.58 64.89
C GLU A 626 7.25 23.41 63.54
N GLU A 627 7.82 24.49 63.00
CA GLU A 627 8.75 24.45 61.87
C GLU A 627 10.13 23.94 62.34
N VAL A 628 10.68 22.94 61.66
CA VAL A 628 12.10 22.58 61.75
C VAL A 628 12.66 22.36 60.35
N ASP A 629 13.46 23.32 59.87
CA ASP A 629 14.29 23.11 58.68
C ASP A 629 15.29 21.97 58.94
N LEU A 630 15.21 20.91 58.14
CA LEU A 630 16.25 19.90 57.99
C LEU A 630 16.65 19.84 56.52
N GLU A 631 17.86 20.31 56.23
CA GLU A 631 18.44 20.35 54.89
C GLU A 631 18.61 18.94 54.28
N ASP A 632 18.62 18.88 52.95
CA ASP A 632 18.58 17.66 52.11
C ASP A 632 19.55 16.51 52.51
N GLU A 633 19.04 15.48 53.17
CA GLU A 633 19.54 14.09 53.02
C GLU A 633 18.38 13.08 52.84
N THR A 634 17.46 13.34 51.90
CA THR A 634 16.57 12.27 51.40
C THR A 634 17.41 11.22 50.65
N PRO A 635 17.22 9.91 50.91
CA PRO A 635 17.89 8.85 50.15
C PRO A 635 17.28 8.77 48.74
N GLY A 636 17.76 9.64 47.85
CA GLY A 636 17.21 9.81 46.50
C GLY A 636 17.18 8.48 45.73
N GLY A 637 16.05 8.23 45.07
CA GLY A 637 15.70 6.90 44.59
C GLY A 637 16.55 6.41 43.41
N ILE A 638 16.20 5.22 42.95
CA ILE A 638 16.88 4.56 41.83
C ILE A 638 16.09 4.65 40.52
N THR A 639 16.82 4.59 39.40
CA THR A 639 16.25 4.11 38.14
C THR A 639 16.36 2.58 38.09
N LEU A 640 15.22 1.90 38.02
CA LEU A 640 15.12 0.46 37.87
C LEU A 640 14.97 0.09 36.39
N ARG A 641 15.96 -0.60 35.83
CA ARG A 641 15.97 -0.98 34.42
C ARG A 641 15.52 -2.43 34.21
N ILE A 642 14.48 -2.66 33.41
CA ILE A 642 13.83 -3.96 33.25
C ILE A 642 13.99 -4.45 31.82
N GLY A 643 14.82 -5.48 31.64
CA GLY A 643 14.99 -6.19 30.37
C GLY A 643 13.84 -7.19 30.17
N VAL A 644 13.01 -7.00 29.14
CA VAL A 644 11.84 -7.86 28.87
C VAL A 644 12.06 -8.63 27.57
N PHE A 645 12.05 -9.96 27.65
CA PHE A 645 12.53 -10.86 26.61
C PHE A 645 11.40 -11.79 26.14
N LEU A 646 10.82 -11.52 24.96
CA LEU A 646 9.64 -12.20 24.43
C LEU A 646 9.99 -13.17 23.29
N ASP A 647 9.85 -14.47 23.53
CA ASP A 647 10.41 -15.51 22.65
C ASP A 647 9.54 -15.86 21.41
N GLY A 648 10.15 -16.57 20.45
CA GLY A 648 9.57 -16.92 19.16
C GLY A 648 8.43 -17.95 19.22
N THR A 649 7.65 -18.06 18.14
CA THR A 649 6.60 -19.09 18.01
C THR A 649 7.24 -20.48 18.07
N GLY A 650 6.79 -21.34 18.98
CA GLY A 650 7.34 -22.70 19.10
C GLY A 650 8.70 -22.80 19.79
N ASN A 651 9.17 -21.76 20.48
CA ASN A 651 10.31 -21.84 21.40
C ASN A 651 9.85 -21.71 22.86
N ASN A 652 10.54 -22.37 23.79
CA ASN A 652 10.72 -21.87 25.15
C ASN A 652 12.01 -22.42 25.75
N LYS A 653 12.60 -21.69 26.72
CA LYS A 653 13.86 -22.04 27.38
C LYS A 653 13.83 -23.45 27.97
N ALA A 654 12.82 -23.78 28.78
CA ALA A 654 12.75 -25.04 29.52
C ALA A 654 12.77 -26.25 28.57
N ASN A 655 11.83 -26.30 27.61
CA ASN A 655 11.70 -27.44 26.70
C ASN A 655 12.94 -27.66 25.83
N SER A 656 13.56 -26.59 25.32
CA SER A 656 14.83 -26.69 24.58
C SER A 656 15.98 -27.19 25.48
N GLU A 657 16.06 -26.75 26.73
CA GLU A 657 17.08 -27.24 27.67
C GLU A 657 16.85 -28.71 28.09
N THR A 658 15.61 -29.17 28.24
CA THR A 658 15.27 -30.57 28.54
C THR A 658 15.86 -31.55 27.51
N VAL A 659 15.95 -31.14 26.25
CA VAL A 659 16.44 -31.97 25.13
C VAL A 659 17.82 -31.57 24.61
N ALA A 660 18.53 -30.62 25.23
CA ALA A 660 19.85 -30.16 24.78
C ALA A 660 20.88 -31.30 24.58
N ALA A 661 20.81 -32.34 25.41
CA ALA A 661 21.66 -33.54 25.29
C ALA A 661 21.38 -34.38 24.03
N CYS A 662 20.22 -34.23 23.39
CA CYS A 662 19.80 -34.98 22.21
C CYS A 662 20.38 -34.44 20.90
N TYR A 663 20.91 -33.21 20.90
CA TYR A 663 21.43 -32.53 19.71
C TYR A 663 22.79 -31.84 19.94
N ALA A 664 23.45 -32.09 21.07
CA ALA A 664 24.77 -31.55 21.37
C ALA A 664 25.81 -31.93 20.29
N PRO A 665 26.86 -31.12 20.03
CA PRO A 665 27.76 -31.30 18.88
C PRO A 665 28.44 -32.67 18.77
N ASP A 666 28.67 -33.32 19.91
CA ASP A 666 29.31 -34.64 20.05
C ASP A 666 28.30 -35.78 20.31
N ALA A 667 26.99 -35.48 20.37
CA ALA A 667 25.92 -36.44 20.65
C ALA A 667 25.59 -37.30 19.41
N SER A 668 26.51 -38.20 19.06
CA SER A 668 26.24 -39.33 18.18
C SER A 668 25.19 -40.23 18.85
N LEU A 669 23.90 -39.98 18.62
CA LEU A 669 22.79 -40.68 19.30
C LEU A 669 22.87 -42.21 19.16
N ALA A 670 23.41 -42.71 18.04
CA ALA A 670 23.63 -44.14 17.81
C ALA A 670 24.71 -44.77 18.71
N GLU A 671 25.62 -43.96 19.26
CA GLU A 671 26.74 -44.36 20.13
C GLU A 671 26.54 -43.87 21.58
N ALA A 672 25.50 -43.07 21.85
CA ALA A 672 25.10 -42.61 23.17
C ALA A 672 24.55 -43.74 24.06
N ALA A 673 24.55 -43.51 25.38
CA ALA A 673 24.01 -44.47 26.36
C ALA A 673 22.51 -44.75 26.14
N GLU A 674 22.07 -45.98 26.45
CA GLU A 674 20.69 -46.44 26.25
C GLU A 674 19.64 -45.55 26.96
N GLU A 675 20.01 -44.93 28.10
CA GLU A 675 19.17 -44.00 28.84
C GLU A 675 18.98 -42.67 28.08
N ILE A 676 20.02 -42.15 27.44
CA ILE A 676 19.96 -40.94 26.59
C ILE A 676 19.13 -41.25 25.34
N GLN A 677 19.33 -42.42 24.72
CA GLN A 677 18.52 -42.87 23.58
C GLN A 677 17.02 -42.94 23.93
N LYS A 678 16.68 -43.49 25.10
CA LYS A 678 15.29 -43.54 25.60
C LYS A 678 14.71 -42.15 25.89
N HIS A 679 15.48 -41.27 26.52
CA HIS A 679 15.08 -39.87 26.78
C HIS A 679 14.75 -39.14 25.47
N CYS A 680 15.68 -39.15 24.52
CA CYS A 680 15.51 -38.45 23.25
C CYS A 680 14.39 -39.06 22.37
N ALA A 681 14.21 -40.38 22.42
CA ALA A 681 13.09 -41.05 21.75
C ALA A 681 11.72 -40.69 22.36
N ALA A 682 11.64 -40.44 23.68
CA ALA A 682 10.40 -40.03 24.35
C ALA A 682 9.91 -38.65 23.87
N TYR A 683 10.82 -37.73 23.56
CA TYR A 683 10.50 -36.41 22.97
C TYR A 683 10.41 -36.44 21.43
N GLY A 684 10.71 -37.58 20.79
CA GLY A 684 10.44 -37.80 19.36
C GLY A 684 11.63 -37.63 18.41
N TYR A 685 12.88 -37.61 18.90
CA TYR A 685 14.07 -37.67 18.05
C TYR A 685 14.23 -39.07 17.42
N ASP A 686 14.54 -39.13 16.13
CA ASP A 686 14.57 -40.39 15.36
C ASP A 686 15.91 -41.14 15.35
N GLY A 687 16.94 -40.61 16.03
CA GLY A 687 18.31 -41.13 16.03
C GLY A 687 19.06 -41.02 14.69
N ASN A 688 18.40 -40.54 13.62
CA ASN A 688 18.90 -40.42 12.25
C ASN A 688 19.04 -38.94 11.82
N GLY A 689 19.16 -38.05 12.81
CA GLY A 689 19.32 -36.60 12.62
C GLY A 689 18.03 -35.85 12.27
N SER A 690 16.84 -36.39 12.55
CA SER A 690 15.58 -35.64 12.50
C SER A 690 15.09 -35.33 13.91
N SER A 691 14.80 -34.05 14.17
CA SER A 691 14.11 -33.58 15.37
C SER A 691 12.57 -33.68 15.24
N PRO A 692 11.83 -33.61 16.36
CA PRO A 692 10.39 -33.40 16.34
C PRO A 692 10.03 -32.00 15.79
N ASP A 693 8.77 -31.84 15.39
CA ASP A 693 8.20 -30.62 14.79
C ASP A 693 7.39 -29.87 15.88
N ASN A 694 8.10 -29.46 16.94
CA ASN A 694 7.57 -28.83 18.17
C ASN A 694 8.70 -28.11 18.96
N SER A 695 8.39 -27.55 20.13
CA SER A 695 9.35 -26.84 20.98
C SER A 695 10.50 -27.69 21.54
N TYR A 696 10.31 -29.00 21.66
CA TYR A 696 11.37 -29.98 21.97
C TYR A 696 12.22 -30.36 20.75
N GLY A 697 12.03 -29.72 19.59
CA GLY A 697 12.83 -29.93 18.38
C GLY A 697 13.78 -28.78 18.04
N ASN A 698 13.75 -27.71 18.84
CA ASN A 698 14.41 -26.43 18.61
C ASN A 698 15.49 -26.15 19.67
N ASP A 699 16.54 -25.44 19.29
CA ASP A 699 17.52 -24.88 20.23
C ASP A 699 16.98 -23.63 20.93
N VAL A 700 17.69 -23.13 21.93
CA VAL A 700 17.41 -21.82 22.53
C VAL A 700 17.55 -20.69 21.51
N SER A 701 16.66 -19.69 21.60
CA SER A 701 16.70 -18.53 20.72
C SER A 701 17.73 -17.48 21.18
N ASN A 702 18.01 -16.50 20.32
CA ASN A 702 18.77 -15.32 20.69
C ASN A 702 18.08 -14.46 21.76
N ILE A 703 16.76 -14.62 21.98
CA ILE A 703 16.04 -13.96 23.07
C ILE A 703 16.42 -14.58 24.43
N VAL A 704 16.50 -15.92 24.51
CA VAL A 704 17.04 -16.62 25.68
C VAL A 704 18.51 -16.23 25.92
N ARG A 705 19.34 -16.23 24.86
CA ARG A 705 20.77 -15.89 24.98
C ARG A 705 21.00 -14.44 25.42
N LEU A 706 20.17 -13.48 24.98
CA LEU A 706 20.24 -12.09 25.47
C LEU A 706 19.72 -11.96 26.92
N TYR A 707 18.67 -12.70 27.30
CA TYR A 707 18.20 -12.77 28.68
C TYR A 707 19.30 -13.31 29.63
N GLU A 708 20.01 -14.37 29.24
CA GLU A 708 21.11 -14.94 30.04
C GLU A 708 22.30 -13.98 30.18
N LEU A 709 22.57 -13.15 29.16
CA LEU A 709 23.59 -12.09 29.17
C LEU A 709 23.16 -10.80 29.87
N TYR A 710 21.89 -10.61 30.24
CA TYR A 710 21.42 -9.35 30.83
C TYR A 710 21.69 -9.32 32.33
N THR A 711 22.35 -8.25 32.81
CA THR A 711 22.76 -8.10 34.21
C THR A 711 21.54 -8.03 35.14
N ASP A 712 21.56 -8.77 36.25
CA ASP A 712 20.36 -9.13 37.01
C ASP A 712 20.60 -9.10 38.51
N HIS A 713 20.12 -8.04 39.16
CA HIS A 713 20.29 -7.82 40.61
C HIS A 713 19.13 -8.41 41.45
N SER A 714 18.20 -9.18 40.85
CA SER A 714 16.95 -9.64 41.48
C SER A 714 17.12 -10.39 42.81
N PHE A 715 18.31 -10.91 43.09
CA PHE A 715 18.61 -11.67 44.32
C PHE A 715 19.82 -11.11 45.11
N GLU A 716 20.37 -9.97 44.69
CA GLU A 716 21.57 -9.35 45.27
C GLU A 716 21.24 -8.27 46.31
N THR A 717 22.16 -8.05 47.26
CA THR A 717 22.07 -6.92 48.21
C THR A 717 22.93 -5.77 47.70
N LEU A 718 22.27 -4.66 47.34
CA LEU A 718 22.87 -3.49 46.71
C LEU A 718 23.40 -2.50 47.77
N PRO A 719 24.53 -1.82 47.51
CA PRO A 719 25.00 -0.73 48.37
C PRO A 719 24.01 0.43 48.47
N GLU A 720 23.92 1.08 49.63
CA GLU A 720 23.03 2.23 49.91
C GLU A 720 23.24 3.44 48.98
N LYS A 721 24.36 3.50 48.25
CA LYS A 721 24.68 4.56 47.27
C LYS A 721 24.36 4.18 45.83
N THR A 722 23.72 3.02 45.61
CA THR A 722 23.29 2.56 44.28
C THR A 722 22.21 3.50 43.73
N ARG A 723 22.36 3.95 42.48
CA ARG A 723 21.37 4.78 41.78
C ARG A 723 20.67 4.11 40.60
N ASN A 724 21.21 3.00 40.12
CA ASN A 724 20.65 2.20 39.04
C ASN A 724 20.64 0.72 39.45
N ALA A 725 19.55 -0.01 39.18
CA ALA A 725 19.52 -1.47 39.31
C ALA A 725 18.90 -2.10 38.06
N SER A 726 19.22 -3.36 37.78
CA SER A 726 18.81 -4.07 36.57
C SER A 726 18.10 -5.38 36.92
N LEU A 727 16.99 -5.68 36.25
CA LEU A 727 16.24 -6.94 36.35
C LEU A 727 15.96 -7.49 34.95
N ARG A 728 15.85 -8.82 34.81
CA ARG A 728 15.47 -9.48 33.55
C ARG A 728 14.22 -10.32 33.70
N VAL A 729 13.38 -10.33 32.66
CA VAL A 729 12.12 -11.07 32.63
C VAL A 729 11.98 -11.81 31.31
N TYR A 730 11.88 -13.14 31.39
CA TYR A 730 11.67 -14.01 30.25
C TYR A 730 10.19 -14.37 30.07
N ILE A 731 9.65 -14.08 28.90
CA ILE A 731 8.29 -14.45 28.47
C ILE A 731 8.41 -15.58 27.44
N GLU A 732 7.84 -16.74 27.78
CA GLU A 732 7.85 -17.94 26.94
C GLU A 732 7.19 -17.70 25.57
N GLY A 733 7.63 -18.46 24.56
CA GLY A 733 7.21 -18.26 23.19
C GLY A 733 5.73 -18.51 22.92
N ILE A 734 5.28 -18.06 21.74
CA ILE A 734 3.87 -18.20 21.34
C ILE A 734 3.56 -19.67 21.04
N GLY A 735 2.49 -20.17 21.65
CA GLY A 735 1.98 -21.53 21.47
C GLY A 735 2.75 -22.63 22.20
N THR A 736 3.62 -22.29 23.15
CA THR A 736 4.34 -23.23 24.01
C THR A 736 3.96 -23.03 25.48
N THR A 737 4.35 -23.96 26.36
CA THR A 737 4.36 -23.78 27.83
C THR A 737 5.52 -24.62 28.38
N ALA A 738 6.24 -24.12 29.38
CA ALA A 738 7.30 -24.89 30.04
C ALA A 738 6.81 -26.26 30.56
N ASP A 739 7.61 -27.31 30.35
CA ASP A 739 7.35 -28.70 30.76
C ASP A 739 6.03 -29.31 30.24
N ALA A 740 5.43 -28.72 29.22
CA ALA A 740 4.13 -29.12 28.66
C ALA A 740 4.12 -29.16 27.12
N GLY A 741 3.08 -29.81 26.58
CA GLY A 741 2.89 -29.97 25.14
C GLY A 741 2.39 -28.69 24.44
N ASP A 742 2.89 -28.46 23.22
CA ASP A 742 2.60 -27.28 22.43
C ASP A 742 1.12 -27.14 22.00
N SER A 743 0.61 -25.90 22.04
CA SER A 743 -0.70 -25.54 21.51
C SER A 743 -0.62 -25.29 20.00
N LEU A 744 -0.86 -26.33 19.20
CA LEU A 744 -0.92 -26.24 17.73
C LEU A 744 -1.88 -25.13 17.24
N TYR A 745 -2.95 -24.84 17.99
CA TYR A 745 -3.86 -23.73 17.67
C TYR A 745 -3.18 -22.37 17.80
N ALA A 746 -2.46 -22.12 18.90
CA ALA A 746 -1.74 -20.86 19.12
C ALA A 746 -0.49 -20.75 18.22
N GLN A 747 0.21 -21.86 17.95
CA GLN A 747 1.31 -21.88 16.97
C GLN A 747 0.83 -21.59 15.54
N ALA A 748 -0.34 -22.09 15.13
CA ALA A 748 -0.91 -21.75 13.83
C ALA A 748 -1.45 -20.31 13.80
N THR A 749 -2.33 -19.95 14.73
CA THR A 749 -3.15 -18.72 14.67
C THR A 749 -2.52 -17.49 15.32
N GLY A 750 -1.62 -17.66 16.28
CA GLY A 750 -1.15 -16.58 17.16
C GLY A 750 -2.13 -16.20 18.28
N ARG A 751 -3.24 -16.95 18.46
CA ARG A 751 -4.33 -16.64 19.41
C ARG A 751 -4.55 -17.77 20.45
N GLY A 752 -5.29 -17.45 21.52
CA GLY A 752 -5.56 -18.36 22.64
C GLY A 752 -4.69 -18.03 23.86
N GLU A 753 -4.74 -18.90 24.88
CA GLU A 753 -4.09 -18.72 26.20
C GLU A 753 -2.56 -18.56 26.14
N THR A 754 -1.93 -19.00 25.05
CA THR A 754 -0.49 -18.81 24.76
C THR A 754 -0.26 -18.05 23.46
N GLY A 755 -1.25 -17.25 23.03
CA GLY A 755 -1.18 -16.34 21.89
C GLY A 755 -0.46 -15.02 22.20
N VAL A 756 -0.34 -14.13 21.20
CA VAL A 756 0.47 -12.91 21.28
C VAL A 756 -0.01 -11.96 22.40
N SER A 757 -1.29 -11.58 22.42
CA SER A 757 -1.86 -10.71 23.47
C SER A 757 -1.76 -11.35 24.86
N ALA A 758 -2.10 -12.64 24.96
CA ALA A 758 -2.02 -13.39 26.23
C ALA A 758 -0.60 -13.42 26.83
N ARG A 759 0.46 -13.44 26.00
CA ARG A 759 1.85 -13.32 26.49
C ARG A 759 2.19 -11.92 27.01
N VAL A 760 1.57 -10.88 26.46
CA VAL A 760 1.70 -9.51 26.97
C VAL A 760 0.92 -9.36 28.28
N GLU A 761 -0.31 -9.88 28.33
CA GLU A 761 -1.17 -9.95 29.53
C GLU A 761 -0.54 -10.75 30.69
N GLN A 762 0.28 -11.77 30.39
CA GLN A 762 1.06 -12.55 31.37
C GLN A 762 2.33 -11.84 31.88
N SER A 763 2.76 -10.74 31.25
CA SER A 763 4.01 -10.07 31.62
C SER A 763 4.04 -9.38 32.99
N PRO A 764 2.95 -8.75 33.52
CA PRO A 764 3.00 -8.06 34.80
C PRO A 764 3.31 -8.98 35.98
N GLU A 765 2.75 -10.20 36.01
CA GLU A 765 3.02 -11.17 37.08
C GLU A 765 4.52 -11.51 37.15
N LYS A 766 5.13 -11.83 36.01
CA LYS A 766 6.56 -12.17 35.91
C LYS A 766 7.46 -10.96 36.21
N ILE A 767 7.08 -9.74 35.81
CA ILE A 767 7.80 -8.50 36.14
C ILE A 767 7.75 -8.23 37.65
N ILE A 768 6.56 -8.23 38.24
CA ILE A 768 6.35 -7.94 39.67
C ILE A 768 7.01 -8.99 40.55
N GLY A 769 7.09 -10.26 40.11
CA GLY A 769 7.86 -11.30 40.81
C GLY A 769 9.35 -10.96 40.98
N GLN A 770 9.99 -10.41 39.95
CA GLN A 770 11.40 -9.99 40.03
C GLN A 770 11.57 -8.70 40.84
N VAL A 771 10.65 -7.73 40.69
CA VAL A 771 10.65 -6.49 41.51
C VAL A 771 10.51 -6.83 43.00
N ARG A 772 9.61 -7.75 43.37
CA ARG A 772 9.48 -8.24 44.75
C ARG A 772 10.77 -8.90 45.24
N SER A 773 11.39 -9.75 44.42
CA SER A 773 12.65 -10.42 44.76
C SER A 773 13.79 -9.44 45.07
N LEU A 774 13.89 -8.35 44.28
CA LEU A 774 14.83 -7.27 44.53
C LEU A 774 14.55 -6.55 45.86
N ILE A 775 13.28 -6.22 46.13
CA ILE A 775 12.86 -5.47 47.34
C ILE A 775 12.99 -6.32 48.60
N ASP A 776 12.68 -7.62 48.55
CA ASP A 776 12.89 -8.57 49.65
C ASP A 776 14.37 -8.69 50.07
N LYS A 777 15.30 -8.35 49.14
CA LYS A 777 16.75 -8.26 49.41
C LYS A 777 17.23 -6.87 49.81
N ASN A 778 16.44 -5.83 49.51
CA ASN A 778 16.79 -4.42 49.62
C ASN A 778 15.60 -3.59 50.15
N PRO A 779 15.13 -3.81 51.39
CA PRO A 779 13.86 -3.26 51.88
C PRO A 779 13.83 -1.73 52.03
N ASN A 780 14.98 -1.06 51.95
CA ASN A 780 15.10 0.40 51.99
C ASN A 780 15.16 1.04 50.59
N LEU A 781 15.02 0.26 49.52
CA LEU A 781 15.17 0.70 48.13
C LEU A 781 13.86 1.30 47.60
N LEU A 782 13.90 2.56 47.17
CA LEU A 782 12.80 3.26 46.51
C LEU A 782 13.07 3.43 45.02
N ILE A 783 12.10 3.03 44.20
CA ILE A 783 12.14 3.17 42.74
C ILE A 783 11.53 4.52 42.36
N GLU A 784 12.36 5.41 41.81
CA GLU A 784 11.95 6.75 41.34
C GLU A 784 11.56 6.74 39.85
N LYS A 785 12.18 5.85 39.08
CA LYS A 785 11.94 5.68 37.64
C LYS A 785 12.05 4.21 37.24
N ILE A 786 11.23 3.76 36.29
CA ILE A 786 11.37 2.46 35.61
C ILE A 786 11.75 2.68 34.15
N GLU A 787 12.72 1.92 33.65
CA GLU A 787 13.21 2.02 32.26
C GLU A 787 13.24 0.64 31.58
N PHE A 788 12.53 0.48 30.47
CA PHE A 788 12.40 -0.82 29.80
C PHE A 788 13.39 -0.97 28.64
N ASP A 789 14.03 -2.14 28.56
CA ASP A 789 14.78 -2.61 27.40
C ASP A 789 14.10 -3.87 26.85
N ILE A 790 13.43 -3.75 25.70
CA ILE A 790 12.46 -4.73 25.21
C ILE A 790 13.06 -5.50 24.03
N PHE A 791 13.09 -6.82 24.11
CA PHE A 791 13.61 -7.70 23.07
C PHE A 791 12.58 -8.73 22.63
N GLY A 792 12.50 -9.00 21.32
CA GLY A 792 11.60 -10.03 20.82
C GLY A 792 11.98 -10.61 19.46
N PHE A 793 11.57 -11.85 19.20
CA PHE A 793 11.78 -12.57 17.95
C PHE A 793 10.45 -13.10 17.39
N SER A 794 10.23 -13.04 16.07
CA SER A 794 9.05 -13.66 15.43
C SER A 794 7.72 -13.07 15.95
N ARG A 795 6.77 -13.90 16.40
CA ARG A 795 5.58 -13.43 17.14
C ARG A 795 5.91 -12.87 18.53
N GLY A 796 7.05 -13.22 19.12
CA GLY A 796 7.62 -12.52 20.28
C GLY A 796 8.07 -11.11 19.94
N ALA A 797 8.51 -10.83 18.70
CA ALA A 797 8.76 -9.45 18.25
C ALA A 797 7.44 -8.66 18.05
N ALA A 798 6.37 -9.33 17.63
CA ALA A 798 5.03 -8.73 17.60
C ALA A 798 4.51 -8.45 19.03
N ALA A 799 4.72 -9.39 19.97
CA ALA A 799 4.45 -9.20 21.39
C ALA A 799 5.29 -8.06 21.99
N ALA A 800 6.56 -7.92 21.61
CA ALA A 800 7.45 -6.85 22.05
C ALA A 800 6.95 -5.45 21.63
N ARG A 801 6.45 -5.30 20.38
CA ARG A 801 5.83 -4.05 19.94
C ARG A 801 4.54 -3.76 20.71
N HIS A 802 3.69 -4.79 20.88
CA HIS A 802 2.44 -4.64 21.62
C HIS A 802 2.69 -4.28 23.10
N PHE A 803 3.66 -4.93 23.76
CA PHE A 803 4.09 -4.61 25.13
C PHE A 803 4.70 -3.21 25.24
N ALA A 804 5.49 -2.76 24.25
CA ALA A 804 5.95 -1.37 24.20
C ALA A 804 4.77 -0.39 24.17
N ASN A 805 3.74 -0.68 23.37
CA ASN A 805 2.52 0.13 23.32
C ASN A 805 1.68 0.04 24.60
N GLU A 806 1.67 -1.10 25.32
CA GLU A 806 1.10 -1.19 26.67
C GLU A 806 1.84 -0.29 27.67
N VAL A 807 3.18 -0.32 27.70
CA VAL A 807 4.00 0.56 28.55
C VAL A 807 3.69 2.04 28.28
N LEU A 808 3.52 2.43 27.00
CA LEU A 808 3.21 3.81 26.62
C LEU A 808 1.82 4.30 27.06
N LYS A 809 0.93 3.43 27.54
CA LYS A 809 -0.35 3.85 28.17
C LYS A 809 -0.17 4.46 29.57
N GLY A 810 1.00 4.27 30.20
CA GLY A 810 1.35 4.84 31.50
C GLY A 810 0.41 4.38 32.61
N GLU A 811 -0.25 5.34 33.27
CA GLU A 811 -1.30 5.14 34.29
C GLU A 811 -2.44 4.17 33.85
N ARG A 812 -2.62 3.92 32.55
CA ARG A 812 -3.62 2.99 31.98
C ARG A 812 -3.00 1.76 31.30
N SER A 813 -1.83 1.33 31.79
CA SER A 813 -1.16 0.11 31.34
C SER A 813 -1.48 -1.06 32.27
N ILE A 814 -1.47 -2.28 31.73
CA ILE A 814 -1.59 -3.53 32.50
C ILE A 814 -0.52 -3.70 33.61
N LEU A 815 0.55 -2.89 33.56
CA LEU A 815 1.58 -2.83 34.59
C LEU A 815 1.21 -1.86 35.73
N ALA A 816 0.61 -0.71 35.40
CA ALA A 816 0.09 0.22 36.40
C ALA A 816 -1.09 -0.38 37.18
N ASP A 817 -1.98 -1.12 36.51
CA ASP A 817 -3.08 -1.84 37.17
C ASP A 817 -2.58 -2.88 38.19
N ALA A 818 -1.48 -3.57 37.86
CA ALA A 818 -0.90 -4.64 38.68
C ALA A 818 0.12 -4.15 39.74
N PHE A 819 0.72 -2.98 39.53
CA PHE A 819 1.72 -2.36 40.41
C PHE A 819 1.47 -0.83 40.53
N PRO A 820 0.36 -0.42 41.18
CA PRO A 820 -0.12 0.96 41.16
C PRO A 820 0.81 1.94 41.87
N ALA A 821 0.73 3.21 41.48
CA ALA A 821 1.38 4.32 42.17
C ALA A 821 1.04 4.32 43.67
N GLY A 822 2.03 4.60 44.52
CA GLY A 822 1.91 4.43 45.98
C GLY A 822 2.13 3.01 46.49
N SER A 823 2.48 2.04 45.63
CA SER A 823 3.00 0.74 46.08
C SER A 823 4.29 0.93 46.94
N PRO A 824 4.52 0.18 48.04
CA PRO A 824 5.60 0.46 49.00
C PRO A 824 7.05 0.46 48.47
N ALA A 825 7.29 -0.03 47.25
CA ALA A 825 8.59 -0.04 46.58
C ALA A 825 8.80 1.16 45.62
N LEU A 826 7.76 1.95 45.37
CA LEU A 826 7.80 3.12 44.50
C LEU A 826 7.98 4.40 45.33
N SER A 827 8.65 5.40 44.76
CA SER A 827 8.69 6.75 45.32
C SER A 827 7.28 7.36 45.43
N SER A 828 7.06 8.24 46.41
CA SER A 828 5.85 9.06 46.51
C SER A 828 5.67 10.01 45.32
N THR A 829 6.73 10.25 44.54
CA THR A 829 6.71 11.01 43.27
C THR A 829 6.45 10.14 42.03
N PHE A 830 6.31 8.82 42.15
CA PHE A 830 6.15 7.92 41.01
C PHE A 830 4.70 7.91 40.50
N ASP A 831 4.49 8.31 39.25
CA ASP A 831 3.15 8.55 38.68
C ASP A 831 2.83 7.75 37.40
N TRP A 832 3.66 6.76 37.05
CA TRP A 832 3.54 5.98 35.79
C TRP A 832 3.55 6.81 34.49
N ARG A 833 3.93 8.10 34.50
CA ARG A 833 3.88 8.91 33.26
C ARG A 833 5.05 8.62 32.31
N PRO A 834 4.77 8.38 31.01
CA PRO A 834 5.80 8.23 29.99
C PRO A 834 6.74 9.43 29.92
N GLN A 835 8.02 9.14 29.70
CA GLN A 835 9.16 10.08 29.69
C GLN A 835 9.46 10.76 31.04
N SER A 836 8.69 10.47 32.10
CA SER A 836 8.95 10.92 33.48
C SER A 836 9.26 9.70 34.36
N SER A 837 8.30 9.17 35.13
CA SER A 837 8.49 7.96 35.95
C SER A 837 8.69 6.67 35.15
N ILE A 838 8.27 6.61 33.87
CA ILE A 838 8.59 5.47 33.00
C ILE A 838 9.21 5.88 31.66
N SER A 839 10.14 5.08 31.13
CA SER A 839 10.70 5.20 29.79
C SER A 839 10.92 3.84 29.14
N ILE A 840 11.03 3.82 27.81
CA ILE A 840 11.64 2.72 27.07
C ILE A 840 12.98 3.23 26.53
N ASN A 841 14.06 2.52 26.82
CA ASN A 841 15.37 2.86 26.28
C ASN A 841 15.62 2.13 24.95
N PHE A 842 15.67 0.80 24.96
CA PHE A 842 15.95 0.00 23.76
C PHE A 842 14.76 -0.87 23.35
N ILE A 843 14.53 -1.00 22.03
CA ILE A 843 13.65 -2.01 21.44
C ILE A 843 14.44 -2.79 20.39
N GLY A 844 14.79 -4.04 20.69
CA GLY A 844 15.60 -4.94 19.86
C GLY A 844 14.78 -6.08 19.26
N LEU A 845 14.40 -5.95 17.99
CA LEU A 845 13.54 -6.92 17.29
C LEU A 845 14.32 -7.78 16.29
N PHE A 846 14.10 -9.09 16.34
CA PHE A 846 14.51 -10.05 15.31
C PHE A 846 13.29 -10.41 14.44
N ASP A 847 13.33 -10.00 13.18
CA ASP A 847 12.45 -10.35 12.05
C ASP A 847 10.97 -10.54 12.43
N THR A 848 10.21 -9.44 12.51
CA THR A 848 8.87 -9.45 13.10
C THR A 848 7.83 -10.16 12.22
N VAL A 849 7.11 -11.12 12.82
CA VAL A 849 5.97 -11.83 12.23
C VAL A 849 4.80 -11.72 13.20
N ALA A 850 3.78 -10.94 12.90
CA ALA A 850 2.54 -10.96 13.69
C ALA A 850 1.57 -12.03 13.15
N ALA A 851 1.21 -11.89 11.87
CA ALA A 851 0.42 -12.80 11.04
C ALA A 851 -0.63 -13.63 11.82
N ILE A 852 -1.67 -12.98 12.34
CA ILE A 852 -2.74 -13.65 13.08
C ILE A 852 -3.82 -14.20 12.14
N ALA A 853 -3.99 -15.53 12.13
CA ALA A 853 -5.18 -16.13 11.52
C ALA A 853 -6.37 -15.99 12.48
N ASN A 854 -7.51 -15.54 11.98
CA ASN A 854 -8.72 -15.35 12.78
C ASN A 854 -9.93 -16.05 12.11
N PRO A 855 -10.12 -17.37 12.35
CA PRO A 855 -11.22 -18.14 11.78
C PRO A 855 -12.62 -17.55 12.05
N TRP A 856 -12.79 -16.85 13.17
CA TRP A 856 -14.05 -16.19 13.55
C TRP A 856 -14.39 -14.96 12.70
N LEU A 857 -13.40 -14.36 12.03
CA LEU A 857 -13.60 -13.33 10.99
C LEU A 857 -13.45 -13.91 9.57
N PHE A 858 -13.60 -15.23 9.43
CA PHE A 858 -13.34 -16.00 8.21
C PHE A 858 -11.91 -15.82 7.65
N ASP A 859 -10.95 -15.43 8.50
CA ASP A 859 -9.55 -15.30 8.11
C ASP A 859 -8.77 -16.58 8.42
N PHE A 860 -8.61 -17.40 7.39
CA PHE A 860 -7.93 -18.68 7.45
C PHE A 860 -6.46 -18.60 6.98
N THR A 861 -5.85 -17.41 6.87
CA THR A 861 -4.51 -17.27 6.28
C THR A 861 -3.57 -16.30 7.01
N GLY A 862 -2.51 -16.85 7.62
CA GLY A 862 -1.37 -16.09 8.16
C GLY A 862 -0.44 -15.51 7.07
N ALA A 863 -1.00 -15.10 5.94
CA ALA A 863 -0.30 -14.59 4.75
C ALA A 863 -0.75 -13.17 4.37
N ASN A 864 -1.23 -12.39 5.35
CA ASN A 864 -1.82 -11.07 5.16
C ASN A 864 -1.46 -10.10 6.30
N SER A 865 -1.89 -8.85 6.19
CA SER A 865 -1.62 -7.77 7.16
C SER A 865 -2.57 -7.70 8.36
N ARG A 866 -3.57 -8.59 8.48
CA ARG A 866 -4.68 -8.44 9.43
C ARG A 866 -4.34 -8.96 10.83
N ASN A 867 -3.79 -8.08 11.65
CA ASN A 867 -3.36 -8.42 13.01
C ASN A 867 -4.37 -7.97 14.07
N SER A 868 -5.64 -8.33 13.86
CA SER A 868 -6.80 -7.93 14.68
C SER A 868 -6.60 -8.24 16.17
N GLY A 869 -6.42 -7.19 16.99
CA GLY A 869 -6.19 -7.31 18.44
C GLY A 869 -4.73 -7.17 18.89
N LEU A 870 -3.84 -6.68 18.02
CA LEU A 870 -2.48 -6.26 18.37
C LEU A 870 -2.23 -4.82 17.91
N ASP A 871 -1.53 -4.03 18.71
CA ASP A 871 -0.90 -2.79 18.25
C ASP A 871 0.57 -3.06 17.89
N LEU A 872 0.88 -3.00 16.58
CA LEU A 872 2.19 -3.32 16.02
C LEU A 872 2.97 -2.07 15.55
N LYS A 873 2.37 -0.88 15.72
CA LYS A 873 2.98 0.38 15.30
C LYS A 873 3.73 0.96 16.49
N LEU A 874 5.03 1.18 16.32
CA LEU A 874 5.83 1.90 17.30
C LEU A 874 5.76 3.41 16.99
N PRO A 875 5.30 4.28 17.91
CA PRO A 875 5.33 5.74 17.71
C PRO A 875 6.74 6.30 17.56
N ASP A 876 6.91 7.39 16.80
CA ASP A 876 8.18 8.11 16.74
C ASP A 876 8.58 8.61 18.14
N GLY A 877 9.82 8.31 18.56
CA GLY A 877 10.30 8.64 19.90
C GLY A 877 9.72 7.79 21.04
N CYS A 878 9.06 6.66 20.76
CA CYS A 878 8.60 5.70 21.77
C CYS A 878 9.73 5.15 22.66
N ALA A 879 10.94 5.04 22.11
CA ALA A 879 12.14 4.58 22.79
C ALA A 879 13.36 5.40 22.33
N ASN A 880 14.38 5.49 23.19
CA ASN A 880 15.67 6.10 22.84
C ASN A 880 16.31 5.45 21.60
N LYS A 881 16.18 4.13 21.45
CA LYS A 881 16.58 3.43 20.23
C LYS A 881 15.69 2.23 19.89
N VAL A 882 15.22 2.18 18.64
CA VAL A 882 14.65 0.99 18.00
C VAL A 882 15.66 0.38 17.02
N VAL A 883 15.74 -0.96 17.00
CA VAL A 883 16.52 -1.79 16.06
C VAL A 883 15.65 -2.93 15.58
N HIS A 884 15.58 -3.15 14.27
CA HIS A 884 14.89 -4.30 13.67
C HIS A 884 15.82 -5.04 12.71
N LEU A 885 16.34 -6.19 13.13
CA LEU A 885 17.16 -7.06 12.28
C LEU A 885 16.23 -7.89 11.40
N VAL A 886 16.42 -7.86 10.09
CA VAL A 886 15.45 -8.37 9.11
C VAL A 886 16.04 -9.45 8.22
N ALA A 887 15.34 -10.58 8.09
CA ALA A 887 15.79 -11.72 7.31
C ALA A 887 15.66 -11.43 5.81
N ARG A 888 16.80 -11.29 5.12
CA ARG A 888 16.83 -11.04 3.67
C ARG A 888 16.35 -12.25 2.87
N ASP A 889 16.73 -13.45 3.31
CA ASP A 889 16.60 -14.67 2.52
C ASP A 889 15.39 -15.54 2.95
N GLU A 890 14.40 -14.91 3.59
CA GLU A 890 13.09 -15.49 3.88
C GLU A 890 12.08 -15.22 2.74
N TYR A 891 11.47 -16.29 2.21
CA TYR A 891 10.64 -16.24 0.99
C TYR A 891 9.36 -17.11 1.06
N ARG A 892 8.95 -17.61 2.22
CA ARG A 892 7.69 -18.39 2.38
C ARG A 892 6.45 -17.54 2.07
N GLU A 893 5.44 -18.15 1.42
CA GLU A 893 4.19 -17.46 1.07
C GLU A 893 3.27 -17.23 2.28
N ASN A 894 3.19 -18.20 3.19
CA ASN A 894 2.35 -18.13 4.39
C ASN A 894 3.10 -17.54 5.59
N PHE A 895 3.89 -16.48 5.36
CA PHE A 895 4.81 -15.93 6.35
C PHE A 895 4.87 -14.39 6.24
N ALA A 896 3.79 -13.74 6.68
CA ALA A 896 3.62 -12.30 6.59
C ALA A 896 4.50 -11.54 7.59
N LEU A 897 5.50 -10.81 7.06
CA LEU A 897 6.52 -10.10 7.83
C LEU A 897 6.20 -8.61 7.95
N ASN A 898 6.28 -8.04 9.15
CA ASN A 898 5.86 -6.67 9.46
C ASN A 898 7.05 -5.70 9.48
N SER A 899 7.17 -4.86 8.45
CA SER A 899 8.25 -3.87 8.32
C SER A 899 8.05 -2.65 9.23
N LEU A 900 9.14 -2.04 9.68
CA LEU A 900 9.17 -0.71 10.31
C LEU A 900 9.68 0.38 9.35
N GLY A 901 9.73 0.10 8.04
CA GLY A 901 10.21 1.04 7.04
C GLY A 901 11.73 1.16 7.03
N ASP A 902 12.25 2.39 6.98
CA ASP A 902 13.67 2.67 6.75
C ASP A 902 14.62 2.23 7.88
N ILE A 903 14.09 1.74 9.01
CA ILE A 903 14.89 1.18 10.12
C ILE A 903 15.08 -0.36 10.03
N ASP A 904 14.50 -1.02 9.01
CA ASP A 904 14.67 -2.46 8.76
C ASP A 904 16.12 -2.75 8.29
N LEU A 905 16.93 -3.36 9.17
CA LEU A 905 18.31 -3.74 8.86
C LEU A 905 18.37 -5.15 8.24
N PHE A 906 18.36 -5.21 6.91
CA PHE A 906 18.39 -6.45 6.13
C PHE A 906 19.73 -7.20 6.26
N LEU A 907 19.69 -8.45 6.72
CA LEU A 907 20.86 -9.30 6.95
C LEU A 907 20.70 -10.69 6.31
N PRO A 908 21.81 -11.38 5.94
CA PRO A 908 21.78 -12.71 5.32
C PRO A 908 21.04 -13.78 6.13
N GLY A 909 20.26 -14.62 5.43
CA GLY A 909 19.60 -15.77 6.04
C GLY A 909 18.07 -15.67 6.13
N ALA A 910 17.46 -16.79 6.48
CA ALA A 910 16.04 -16.95 6.74
C ALA A 910 15.67 -16.52 8.16
N HIS A 911 14.38 -16.54 8.48
CA HIS A 911 13.81 -16.05 9.74
C HIS A 911 14.56 -16.50 11.02
N SER A 912 14.73 -17.82 11.20
CA SER A 912 15.39 -18.40 12.37
C SER A 912 16.92 -18.43 12.26
N ASP A 913 17.50 -18.10 11.11
CA ASP A 913 18.94 -17.81 11.02
C ASP A 913 19.27 -16.51 11.79
N LEU A 914 18.32 -15.56 11.88
CA LEU A 914 18.45 -14.32 12.65
C LEU A 914 18.08 -14.50 14.12
N GLY A 915 16.92 -15.08 14.41
CA GLY A 915 16.41 -15.23 15.79
C GLY A 915 16.98 -16.40 16.58
N GLY A 916 17.66 -17.35 15.92
CA GLY A 916 18.01 -18.63 16.53
C GLY A 916 16.84 -19.61 16.54
N GLY A 917 16.92 -20.64 17.39
CA GLY A 917 15.96 -21.74 17.42
C GLY A 917 16.33 -22.94 16.54
N TYR A 918 17.13 -22.75 15.49
CA TYR A 918 17.71 -23.87 14.75
C TYR A 918 18.79 -24.59 15.56
N LEU A 919 18.76 -25.92 15.51
CA LEU A 919 19.78 -26.78 16.12
C LEU A 919 21.18 -26.45 15.57
N PRO A 920 22.26 -26.54 16.38
CA PRO A 920 23.63 -26.27 15.92
C PRO A 920 24.02 -27.06 14.66
N ARG A 921 23.51 -28.29 14.52
CA ARG A 921 23.57 -29.08 13.27
C ARG A 921 22.20 -29.66 12.94
N ALA A 922 21.44 -28.98 12.10
CA ALA A 922 20.19 -29.48 11.53
C ALA A 922 20.46 -30.34 10.28
N LYS A 923 19.56 -31.29 9.96
CA LYS A 923 19.61 -32.05 8.70
C LYS A 923 18.41 -31.73 7.82
N GLU A 924 18.59 -30.81 6.88
CA GLU A 924 17.57 -30.48 5.90
C GLU A 924 17.25 -31.68 4.99
N LYS A 925 15.95 -31.96 4.81
CA LYS A 925 15.40 -32.98 3.90
C LYS A 925 14.22 -32.37 3.16
N LEU A 926 14.48 -31.61 2.09
CA LEU A 926 13.50 -30.66 1.52
C LEU A 926 13.23 -30.89 0.02
N LEU A 927 11.98 -30.74 -0.39
CA LEU A 927 11.59 -30.58 -1.80
C LEU A 927 11.75 -29.11 -2.21
N LEU A 928 12.66 -28.83 -3.14
CA LEU A 928 12.98 -27.47 -3.61
C LEU A 928 12.11 -27.01 -4.80
N SER A 929 11.08 -27.77 -5.13
CA SER A 929 10.22 -27.57 -6.30
C SER A 929 8.82 -28.15 -6.07
N ASN A 930 7.81 -27.54 -6.70
CA ASN A 930 6.44 -28.03 -6.66
C ASN A 930 6.35 -29.36 -7.44
N PRO A 931 5.89 -30.48 -6.85
CA PRO A 931 5.91 -31.79 -7.49
C PRO A 931 5.27 -31.84 -8.89
N ILE A 932 6.14 -31.97 -9.89
CA ILE A 932 5.78 -32.05 -11.31
C ILE A 932 5.15 -33.43 -11.55
N THR A 933 4.07 -33.49 -12.33
CA THR A 933 3.36 -34.76 -12.58
C THR A 933 3.33 -35.13 -14.06
N SER A 934 3.42 -36.44 -14.35
CA SER A 934 3.18 -36.98 -15.69
C SER A 934 2.63 -38.41 -15.60
N THR A 935 1.90 -38.85 -16.63
CA THR A 935 1.26 -40.18 -16.64
C THR A 935 1.93 -41.07 -17.68
N ILE A 936 2.30 -42.30 -17.28
CA ILE A 936 2.96 -43.30 -18.13
C ILE A 936 2.28 -44.68 -17.97
N SER A 937 2.52 -45.59 -18.91
CA SER A 937 2.18 -47.01 -18.74
C SER A 937 2.88 -47.57 -17.50
N ARG A 938 2.18 -48.46 -16.77
CA ARG A 938 2.61 -49.04 -15.50
C ARG A 938 3.99 -49.69 -15.57
N ASP A 939 4.30 -50.30 -16.70
CA ASP A 939 5.52 -51.10 -16.92
C ASP A 939 6.71 -50.24 -17.39
N LYS A 940 6.52 -48.93 -17.56
CA LYS A 940 7.61 -47.98 -17.83
C LYS A 940 8.23 -47.49 -16.53
N ASP A 941 9.56 -47.35 -16.54
CA ASP A 941 10.35 -46.75 -15.48
C ASP A 941 9.98 -45.27 -15.27
N ALA A 942 9.77 -44.86 -14.02
CA ALA A 942 9.45 -43.47 -13.66
C ALA A 942 10.58 -42.46 -13.93
N THR A 943 11.84 -42.90 -13.94
CA THR A 943 12.98 -42.06 -14.33
C THR A 943 12.91 -41.60 -15.78
N ARG A 944 12.19 -42.37 -16.63
CA ARG A 944 11.93 -42.04 -18.05
C ARG A 944 10.66 -41.19 -18.25
N SER A 945 10.07 -40.68 -17.17
CA SER A 945 8.91 -39.81 -17.23
C SER A 945 9.29 -38.35 -17.51
N ALA A 946 8.40 -37.60 -18.17
CA ALA A 946 8.63 -36.18 -18.44
C ALA A 946 8.73 -35.35 -17.14
N ALA A 947 8.06 -35.79 -16.07
CA ALA A 947 8.18 -35.18 -14.75
C ALA A 947 9.58 -35.34 -14.16
N TYR A 948 10.19 -36.52 -14.24
CA TYR A 948 11.54 -36.77 -13.72
C TYR A 948 12.59 -35.91 -14.43
N VAL A 949 12.56 -35.86 -15.77
CA VAL A 949 13.48 -35.04 -16.57
C VAL A 949 13.31 -33.52 -16.30
N ALA A 950 12.08 -33.06 -16.04
CA ALA A 950 11.83 -31.68 -15.65
C ALA A 950 12.40 -31.39 -14.24
N ALA A 951 12.18 -32.27 -13.27
CA ALA A 951 12.71 -32.16 -11.92
C ALA A 951 14.25 -32.25 -11.87
N GLU A 952 14.87 -33.03 -12.75
CA GLU A 952 16.32 -33.12 -12.92
C GLU A 952 16.92 -31.78 -13.39
N LYS A 953 16.26 -31.13 -14.35
CA LYS A 953 16.63 -29.78 -14.80
C LYS A 953 16.51 -28.74 -13.69
N GLU A 954 15.49 -28.84 -12.84
CA GLU A 954 15.33 -27.95 -11.68
C GLU A 954 16.36 -28.25 -10.59
N ALA A 955 16.74 -29.51 -10.36
CA ALA A 955 17.85 -29.86 -9.48
C ALA A 955 19.16 -29.27 -9.99
N PHE A 956 19.47 -29.37 -11.29
CA PHE A 956 20.64 -28.70 -11.86
C PHE A 956 20.61 -27.17 -11.70
N ALA A 957 19.43 -26.54 -11.83
CA ALA A 957 19.26 -25.11 -11.59
C ALA A 957 19.43 -24.71 -10.10
N TRP A 958 19.20 -25.63 -9.15
CA TRP A 958 19.54 -25.43 -7.74
C TRP A 958 21.03 -25.66 -7.47
N TYR A 959 21.68 -26.64 -8.11
CA TYR A 959 23.13 -26.86 -8.03
C TYR A 959 23.89 -25.58 -8.42
N ALA A 960 23.52 -24.98 -9.56
CA ALA A 960 24.10 -23.74 -10.06
C ALA A 960 23.90 -22.49 -9.17
N LYS A 961 23.11 -22.58 -8.08
CA LYS A 961 22.99 -21.52 -7.07
C LYS A 961 23.97 -21.68 -5.90
N GLY A 962 24.68 -22.82 -5.77
CA GLY A 962 25.55 -23.09 -4.62
C GLY A 962 24.77 -23.28 -3.30
N VAL A 963 23.68 -24.05 -3.32
CA VAL A 963 22.96 -24.47 -2.09
C VAL A 963 23.53 -25.74 -1.46
N ILE A 964 24.56 -26.33 -2.06
CA ILE A 964 25.37 -27.41 -1.50
C ILE A 964 26.83 -27.02 -1.67
N GLU A 965 27.62 -27.30 -0.65
CA GLU A 965 29.08 -27.27 -0.72
C GLU A 965 29.62 -28.62 -1.24
N GLU A 966 30.41 -28.58 -2.31
CA GLU A 966 31.07 -29.76 -2.85
C GLU A 966 32.04 -30.36 -1.81
N ASN A 967 32.04 -31.69 -1.67
CA ASN A 967 32.85 -32.48 -0.72
C ASN A 967 32.35 -32.56 0.75
N VAL A 968 31.20 -31.99 1.13
CA VAL A 968 30.62 -32.21 2.46
C VAL A 968 29.88 -33.56 2.52
N PRO A 969 30.24 -34.50 3.44
CA PRO A 969 29.55 -35.79 3.56
C PRO A 969 28.07 -35.64 3.94
N GLY A 970 27.22 -36.43 3.30
CA GLY A 970 25.77 -36.41 3.52
C GLY A 970 25.00 -35.35 2.70
N SER A 971 25.70 -34.40 2.05
CA SER A 971 25.09 -33.45 1.13
C SER A 971 24.77 -34.09 -0.23
N GLN A 972 23.50 -34.05 -0.64
CA GLN A 972 23.01 -34.58 -1.90
C GLN A 972 21.91 -33.69 -2.50
N LEU A 973 21.98 -33.47 -3.81
CA LEU A 973 20.90 -32.89 -4.61
C LEU A 973 20.41 -33.97 -5.58
N ARG A 974 19.14 -34.35 -5.51
CA ARG A 974 18.58 -35.49 -6.27
C ARG A 974 17.12 -35.26 -6.64
N VAL A 975 16.63 -35.99 -7.64
CA VAL A 975 15.19 -36.01 -7.94
C VAL A 975 14.49 -36.98 -6.98
N ALA A 976 13.65 -36.46 -6.10
CA ALA A 976 12.68 -37.27 -5.36
C ALA A 976 11.49 -37.56 -6.27
N PHE A 977 11.07 -38.82 -6.38
CA PHE A 977 9.92 -39.21 -7.18
C PHE A 977 9.10 -40.31 -6.52
N TRP A 978 7.81 -40.36 -6.83
CA TRP A 978 6.91 -41.42 -6.37
C TRP A 978 5.82 -41.73 -7.39
N GLU A 979 5.28 -42.93 -7.31
CA GLU A 979 4.28 -43.46 -8.24
C GLU A 979 2.92 -43.62 -7.54
N ARG A 980 1.83 -43.23 -8.19
CA ARG A 980 0.45 -43.61 -7.79
C ARG A 980 -0.26 -44.25 -8.99
N ALA A 981 -0.94 -45.37 -8.77
CA ALA A 981 -1.76 -46.01 -9.79
C ALA A 981 -2.94 -45.09 -10.17
N VAL A 982 -3.30 -45.03 -11.46
CA VAL A 982 -4.45 -44.23 -11.91
C VAL A 982 -5.72 -45.06 -11.81
N THR A 983 -6.62 -44.67 -10.90
CA THR A 983 -7.90 -45.34 -10.66
C THR A 983 -8.79 -45.25 -11.92
N GLN A 984 -9.16 -46.40 -12.50
CA GLN A 984 -9.93 -46.44 -13.74
C GLN A 984 -11.42 -46.14 -13.50
N SER A 985 -11.92 -45.03 -14.05
CA SER A 985 -13.35 -44.72 -14.07
C SER A 985 -14.07 -45.51 -15.17
N THR A 986 -15.02 -46.37 -14.79
CA THR A 986 -15.75 -47.27 -15.71
C THR A 986 -16.94 -46.59 -16.40
N GLN A 987 -16.68 -45.59 -17.25
CA GLN A 987 -17.71 -45.11 -18.19
C GLN A 987 -17.80 -45.98 -19.45
N LYS A 988 -19.01 -46.48 -19.73
CA LYS A 988 -19.47 -47.02 -21.03
C LYS A 988 -18.58 -48.08 -21.69
N GLY A 989 -18.17 -49.10 -20.93
CA GLY A 989 -17.85 -50.43 -21.49
C GLY A 989 -16.63 -50.55 -22.41
N ARG A 990 -15.72 -49.58 -22.40
CA ARG A 990 -14.39 -49.70 -23.03
C ARG A 990 -13.30 -49.77 -21.97
N THR A 991 -12.74 -50.96 -21.77
CA THR A 991 -11.45 -51.11 -21.10
C THR A 991 -10.36 -50.47 -21.93
N SER A 992 -9.59 -49.54 -21.34
CA SER A 992 -8.33 -49.09 -21.93
C SER A 992 -7.31 -50.24 -21.79
N PRO A 993 -6.61 -50.65 -22.85
CA PRO A 993 -5.81 -51.89 -22.85
C PRO A 993 -4.47 -51.79 -22.12
N ASP A 994 -4.07 -50.60 -21.64
CA ASP A 994 -2.77 -50.33 -21.01
C ASP A 994 -2.99 -49.74 -19.60
N PRO A 995 -2.57 -50.43 -18.51
CA PRO A 995 -2.68 -49.89 -17.16
C PRO A 995 -1.70 -48.74 -16.96
N GLN A 996 -2.15 -47.64 -16.33
CA GLN A 996 -1.34 -46.42 -16.19
C GLN A 996 -1.03 -46.07 -14.74
N LYS A 997 0.12 -45.40 -14.57
CA LYS A 997 0.56 -44.80 -13.31
C LYS A 997 0.92 -43.32 -13.51
N ARG A 998 0.62 -42.51 -12.50
CA ARG A 998 1.05 -41.12 -12.42
C ARG A 998 2.34 -41.06 -11.62
N VAL A 999 3.39 -40.53 -12.25
CA VAL A 999 4.67 -40.22 -11.61
C VAL A 999 4.63 -38.77 -11.15
N TYR A 1000 4.99 -38.56 -9.89
CA TYR A 1000 5.28 -37.27 -9.29
C TYR A 1000 6.81 -37.17 -9.14
N ALA A 1001 7.41 -36.02 -9.47
CA ALA A 1001 8.84 -35.80 -9.31
C ALA A 1001 9.15 -34.35 -8.91
N ALA A 1002 10.16 -34.17 -8.06
CA ALA A 1002 10.60 -32.87 -7.56
C ALA A 1002 12.13 -32.89 -7.36
N ALA A 1003 12.79 -31.77 -7.67
CA ALA A 1003 14.13 -31.48 -7.18
C ALA A 1003 14.11 -31.49 -5.64
N SER A 1004 15.02 -32.24 -5.03
CA SER A 1004 15.10 -32.42 -3.58
C SER A 1004 16.54 -32.31 -3.09
N ILE A 1005 16.69 -31.84 -1.85
CA ILE A 1005 17.97 -31.68 -1.16
C ILE A 1005 17.97 -32.47 0.15
N GLU A 1006 19.10 -33.09 0.43
CA GLU A 1006 19.45 -33.60 1.75
C GLU A 1006 20.82 -33.05 2.12
N ARG A 1007 20.95 -32.26 3.20
CA ARG A 1007 22.24 -31.69 3.62
C ARG A 1007 22.28 -31.40 5.14
N PRO A 1008 23.46 -31.40 5.78
CA PRO A 1008 23.63 -30.72 7.06
C PRO A 1008 23.58 -29.19 6.86
N VAL A 1009 23.00 -28.47 7.82
CA VAL A 1009 23.02 -27.00 7.90
C VAL A 1009 23.33 -26.59 9.34
N HIS A 1010 24.07 -25.49 9.48
CA HIS A 1010 24.69 -25.02 10.72
C HIS A 1010 23.94 -23.82 11.32
N GLY A 1011 23.56 -23.91 12.60
CA GLY A 1011 22.77 -22.91 13.32
C GLY A 1011 23.56 -21.70 13.85
N GLU A 1012 24.90 -21.76 13.82
CA GLU A 1012 25.82 -20.78 14.43
C GLU A 1012 25.75 -19.38 13.79
N LEU A 1013 25.13 -19.23 12.61
CA LEU A 1013 24.88 -17.91 12.02
C LEU A 1013 24.01 -17.03 12.93
N SER A 1014 23.12 -17.63 13.73
CA SER A 1014 22.36 -16.90 14.76
C SER A 1014 23.24 -16.23 15.81
N LEU A 1015 24.42 -16.80 16.12
CA LEU A 1015 25.38 -16.24 17.09
C LEU A 1015 26.13 -15.01 16.55
N VAL A 1016 26.08 -14.74 15.24
CA VAL A 1016 26.54 -13.48 14.64
C VAL A 1016 25.53 -12.37 14.93
N TYR A 1017 24.23 -12.65 14.79
CA TYR A 1017 23.17 -11.66 15.01
C TYR A 1017 22.89 -11.38 16.49
N LEU A 1018 23.14 -12.36 17.37
CA LEU A 1018 23.25 -12.16 18.81
C LEU A 1018 24.27 -11.06 19.14
N ARG A 1019 25.49 -11.16 18.60
CA ARG A 1019 26.57 -10.20 18.81
C ARG A 1019 26.21 -8.82 18.27
N ILE A 1020 25.65 -8.75 17.06
CA ILE A 1020 25.22 -7.49 16.44
C ILE A 1020 24.12 -6.79 17.26
N MET A 1021 23.10 -7.53 17.73
CA MET A 1021 22.05 -6.96 18.59
C MET A 1021 22.63 -6.49 19.93
N ARG A 1022 23.48 -7.30 20.58
CA ARG A 1022 24.12 -6.98 21.86
C ARG A 1022 25.02 -5.74 21.76
N GLU A 1023 25.80 -5.61 20.69
CA GLU A 1023 26.65 -4.43 20.45
C GLU A 1023 25.82 -3.18 20.11
N LEU A 1024 24.72 -3.30 19.36
CA LEU A 1024 23.78 -2.20 19.14
C LEU A 1024 23.08 -1.76 20.43
N ALA A 1025 22.74 -2.70 21.31
CA ALA A 1025 22.08 -2.46 22.59
C ALA A 1025 23.03 -1.78 23.62
N VAL A 1026 24.24 -2.32 23.82
CA VAL A 1026 25.23 -1.77 24.77
C VAL A 1026 25.67 -0.34 24.40
N ARG A 1027 25.63 0.03 23.11
CA ARG A 1027 25.84 1.41 22.64
C ARG A 1027 24.75 2.40 23.07
N HIS A 1028 23.62 1.90 23.53
CA HIS A 1028 22.51 2.67 24.12
C HIS A 1028 22.30 2.20 25.57
N GLU A 1029 23.40 1.96 26.28
CA GLU A 1029 23.47 1.74 27.74
C GLU A 1029 22.75 0.49 28.28
N VAL A 1030 22.30 -0.42 27.41
CA VAL A 1030 21.66 -1.68 27.83
C VAL A 1030 22.69 -2.57 28.56
N PRO A 1031 22.38 -3.04 29.79
CA PRO A 1031 23.31 -3.83 30.62
C PRO A 1031 23.37 -5.30 30.15
N LEU A 1032 24.13 -5.54 29.08
CA LEU A 1032 24.44 -6.88 28.57
C LEU A 1032 25.92 -7.20 28.74
N ASP A 1033 26.20 -8.31 29.40
CA ASP A 1033 27.55 -8.82 29.67
C ASP A 1033 28.33 -9.12 28.39
N VAL A 1034 29.66 -9.25 28.53
CA VAL A 1034 30.55 -9.58 27.42
C VAL A 1034 30.48 -11.09 27.16
N ILE A 1035 30.15 -11.48 25.93
CA ILE A 1035 30.15 -12.88 25.50
C ILE A 1035 31.57 -13.43 25.58
N ASP A 1036 31.79 -14.44 26.42
CA ASP A 1036 33.07 -15.16 26.49
C ASP A 1036 33.33 -15.90 25.16
N PRO A 1037 34.42 -15.61 24.44
CA PRO A 1037 34.76 -16.35 23.21
C PRO A 1037 35.13 -17.81 23.46
N ASN A 1038 35.32 -18.23 24.71
CA ASN A 1038 35.66 -19.61 25.10
C ASN A 1038 34.43 -20.47 25.47
N ASP A 1039 33.23 -19.89 25.61
CA ASP A 1039 32.01 -20.67 25.86
C ASP A 1039 31.62 -21.47 24.59
N PRO A 1040 31.64 -22.82 24.60
CA PRO A 1040 31.31 -23.63 23.44
C PRO A 1040 29.85 -23.48 22.98
N LYS A 1041 28.94 -22.93 23.79
CA LYS A 1041 27.56 -22.59 23.37
C LYS A 1041 27.48 -21.30 22.54
N LEU A 1042 28.42 -20.37 22.74
CA LEU A 1042 28.35 -19.01 22.19
C LEU A 1042 29.50 -18.65 21.24
N ALA A 1043 30.58 -19.45 21.20
CA ALA A 1043 31.72 -19.26 20.31
C ALA A 1043 31.33 -19.28 18.82
N LEU A 1044 31.99 -18.44 18.01
CA LEU A 1044 31.82 -18.47 16.56
C LEU A 1044 32.82 -19.44 15.90
N PRO A 1045 32.39 -20.24 14.90
CA PRO A 1045 33.30 -20.87 13.96
C PRO A 1045 34.26 -19.86 13.34
N ALA A 1046 35.54 -20.22 13.20
CA ALA A 1046 36.59 -19.31 12.73
C ALA A 1046 36.36 -18.73 11.30
N GLU A 1047 35.50 -19.37 10.52
CA GLU A 1047 35.06 -18.92 9.19
C GLU A 1047 33.89 -17.90 9.22
N LEU A 1048 33.12 -17.84 10.31
CA LEU A 1048 32.11 -16.79 10.53
C LEU A 1048 32.71 -15.51 11.13
N GLU A 1049 33.84 -15.58 11.84
CA GLU A 1049 34.48 -14.42 12.48
C GLU A 1049 34.80 -13.23 11.50
N PRO A 1050 35.26 -13.45 10.24
CA PRO A 1050 35.43 -12.38 9.26
C PRO A 1050 34.10 -11.83 8.72
N ILE A 1051 33.06 -12.67 8.68
CA ILE A 1051 31.71 -12.34 8.20
C ILE A 1051 31.00 -11.48 9.26
N TYR A 1052 31.07 -11.88 10.53
CA TYR A 1052 30.60 -11.12 11.69
C TYR A 1052 31.14 -9.69 11.67
N LYS A 1053 32.46 -9.50 11.55
CA LYS A 1053 33.07 -8.15 11.56
C LYS A 1053 32.60 -7.26 10.41
N LYS A 1054 32.22 -7.83 9.27
CA LYS A 1054 31.64 -7.08 8.14
C LYS A 1054 30.18 -6.72 8.38
N LEU A 1055 29.37 -7.67 8.85
CA LEU A 1055 27.96 -7.46 9.15
C LEU A 1055 27.76 -6.53 10.35
N GLU A 1056 28.65 -6.57 11.35
CA GLU A 1056 28.68 -5.61 12.47
C GLU A 1056 29.07 -4.21 12.00
N ALA A 1057 30.10 -4.08 11.14
CA ALA A 1057 30.48 -2.79 10.57
C ALA A 1057 29.34 -2.16 9.76
N TYR A 1058 28.60 -2.96 9.01
CA TYR A 1058 27.39 -2.55 8.30
C TYR A 1058 26.25 -2.15 9.25
N ALA A 1059 25.94 -3.00 10.23
CA ALA A 1059 24.87 -2.78 11.22
C ALA A 1059 25.08 -1.52 12.07
N LEU A 1060 26.34 -1.18 12.35
CA LEU A 1060 26.74 0.00 13.11
C LEU A 1060 26.94 1.26 12.22
N GLY A 1061 26.58 1.20 10.94
CA GLY A 1061 26.73 2.31 10.00
C GLY A 1061 28.19 2.69 9.67
N LYS A 1062 29.17 1.88 10.07
CA LYS A 1062 30.59 2.06 9.72
C LYS A 1062 30.83 1.82 8.21
N THR A 1063 29.99 1.01 7.57
CA THR A 1063 29.96 0.81 6.11
C THR A 1063 28.54 0.88 5.56
N ALA A 1064 28.35 1.45 4.37
CA ALA A 1064 27.03 1.58 3.73
C ALA A 1064 26.50 0.28 3.09
N VAL A 1065 27.28 -0.81 3.13
CA VAL A 1065 26.94 -2.13 2.55
C VAL A 1065 27.50 -3.26 3.41
N GLU A 1066 26.93 -4.47 3.30
CA GLU A 1066 27.29 -5.68 4.05
C GLU A 1066 28.75 -6.17 3.89
N GLY A 1067 29.50 -5.64 2.91
CA GLY A 1067 30.94 -5.92 2.72
C GLY A 1067 31.33 -7.36 2.34
N LEU A 1068 30.36 -8.29 2.25
CA LEU A 1068 30.63 -9.70 1.96
C LEU A 1068 31.16 -9.92 0.54
N THR A 1069 32.08 -10.87 0.40
CA THR A 1069 32.58 -11.36 -0.90
C THR A 1069 31.62 -12.39 -1.51
N VAL A 1070 31.88 -12.80 -2.76
CA VAL A 1070 31.12 -13.87 -3.42
C VAL A 1070 31.27 -15.18 -2.64
N LYS A 1071 32.50 -15.57 -2.29
CA LYS A 1071 32.80 -16.79 -1.53
C LYS A 1071 32.14 -16.84 -0.14
N GLU A 1072 32.06 -15.71 0.55
CA GLU A 1072 31.37 -15.65 1.85
C GLU A 1072 29.86 -15.84 1.70
N ARG A 1073 29.24 -15.29 0.64
CA ARG A 1073 27.82 -15.56 0.34
C ARG A 1073 27.57 -17.00 -0.10
N GLU A 1074 28.53 -17.62 -0.80
CA GLU A 1074 28.47 -19.04 -1.19
C GLU A 1074 28.61 -19.96 0.03
N LEU A 1075 29.56 -19.70 0.93
CA LEU A 1075 29.70 -20.41 2.21
C LEU A 1075 28.44 -20.31 3.06
N LEU A 1076 27.91 -19.10 3.26
CA LEU A 1076 26.67 -18.89 4.00
C LEU A 1076 25.51 -19.66 3.37
N ARG A 1077 25.30 -19.54 2.05
CA ARG A 1077 24.22 -20.25 1.34
C ARG A 1077 24.37 -21.78 1.38
N GLY A 1078 25.59 -22.28 1.24
CA GLY A 1078 25.90 -23.71 1.16
C GLY A 1078 25.80 -24.44 2.51
N ARG A 1079 26.17 -23.76 3.62
CA ARG A 1079 26.39 -24.38 4.93
C ARG A 1079 25.54 -23.82 6.09
N TYR A 1080 25.16 -22.54 6.07
CA TYR A 1080 24.57 -21.84 7.24
C TYR A 1080 23.15 -21.31 7.06
N ILE A 1081 22.76 -20.91 5.84
CA ILE A 1081 21.43 -20.35 5.57
C ILE A 1081 20.45 -21.49 5.32
N HIS A 1082 19.39 -21.55 6.13
CA HIS A 1082 18.34 -22.55 5.98
C HIS A 1082 17.38 -22.20 4.84
N LEU A 1083 16.94 -23.21 4.09
CA LEU A 1083 16.01 -23.07 2.97
C LEU A 1083 14.56 -23.19 3.46
N SER A 1084 14.14 -22.20 4.27
CA SER A 1084 12.81 -22.16 4.89
C SER A 1084 11.65 -22.25 3.88
N ALA A 1085 11.84 -21.74 2.65
CA ALA A 1085 10.86 -21.77 1.58
C ALA A 1085 10.97 -23.06 0.74
N HIS A 1086 10.09 -24.03 0.99
CA HIS A 1086 10.15 -25.39 0.42
C HIS A 1086 8.77 -26.04 0.18
N TRP A 1087 8.73 -27.06 -0.67
CA TRP A 1087 7.54 -27.80 -1.08
C TRP A 1087 7.36 -29.15 -0.36
N ASN A 1088 7.89 -29.32 0.86
CA ASN A 1088 7.45 -30.43 1.72
C ASN A 1088 5.95 -30.26 2.05
N ALA A 1089 5.20 -31.35 1.98
CA ALA A 1089 3.81 -31.43 2.40
C ALA A 1089 3.69 -31.40 3.93
N ALA A 1090 2.59 -30.87 4.44
CA ALA A 1090 2.24 -31.00 5.86
C ALA A 1090 2.10 -32.49 6.27
N LYS A 1091 2.53 -32.79 7.50
CA LYS A 1091 2.65 -34.14 8.07
C LYS A 1091 1.32 -34.90 7.96
N GLY A 1092 1.34 -36.01 7.22
CA GLY A 1092 0.18 -36.89 6.99
C GLY A 1092 -0.56 -36.71 5.66
N LEU A 1093 -0.32 -35.64 4.89
CA LEU A 1093 -1.07 -35.33 3.65
C LEU A 1093 -0.40 -35.82 2.34
N ASN A 1094 0.54 -36.76 2.41
CA ASN A 1094 1.25 -37.31 1.25
C ASN A 1094 0.38 -38.18 0.31
N SER A 1095 -0.86 -38.50 0.69
CA SER A 1095 -1.68 -39.54 0.07
C SER A 1095 -3.03 -39.09 -0.50
N SER A 1096 -3.49 -37.87 -0.20
CA SER A 1096 -4.81 -37.37 -0.61
C SER A 1096 -4.83 -36.78 -2.02
N ASP A 1097 -5.96 -36.94 -2.72
CA ASP A 1097 -6.26 -36.21 -3.96
C ASP A 1097 -6.89 -34.82 -3.71
N MET A 1098 -7.14 -34.47 -2.45
CA MET A 1098 -7.30 -33.06 -2.04
C MET A 1098 -5.93 -32.39 -2.00
N ASN A 1099 -5.90 -31.11 -2.39
CA ASN A 1099 -4.68 -30.30 -2.57
C ASN A 1099 -3.67 -30.49 -1.42
N ILE A 1100 -2.45 -30.90 -1.77
CA ILE A 1100 -1.34 -31.06 -0.83
C ILE A 1100 -1.05 -29.70 -0.18
N LEU A 1101 -1.18 -29.62 1.14
CA LEU A 1101 -0.93 -28.40 1.91
C LEU A 1101 0.57 -28.19 2.11
N PHE A 1102 1.18 -27.44 1.20
CA PHE A 1102 2.56 -26.97 1.29
C PHE A 1102 2.63 -25.70 2.14
N ILE A 1103 2.72 -25.85 3.47
CA ILE A 1103 2.71 -24.72 4.43
C ILE A 1103 3.88 -23.75 4.16
N ASN A 1104 5.07 -24.29 3.93
CA ASN A 1104 6.29 -23.51 3.71
C ASN A 1104 6.56 -23.18 2.22
N ARG A 1105 5.57 -23.27 1.32
CA ARG A 1105 5.79 -23.02 -0.12
C ARG A 1105 6.37 -21.62 -0.37
N PRO A 1106 7.33 -21.46 -1.31
CA PRO A 1106 7.83 -20.15 -1.72
C PRO A 1106 6.73 -19.24 -2.28
N ALA A 1107 6.81 -17.96 -1.94
CA ALA A 1107 5.94 -16.91 -2.45
C ALA A 1107 6.14 -16.70 -3.96
N LYS A 1108 5.10 -16.14 -4.61
CA LYS A 1108 5.14 -15.80 -6.04
C LYS A 1108 6.38 -14.96 -6.38
N ASN A 1109 7.11 -15.41 -7.39
CA ASN A 1109 8.38 -14.82 -7.87
C ASN A 1109 9.54 -14.83 -6.83
N ASN A 1110 9.47 -15.65 -5.78
CA ASN A 1110 10.46 -15.69 -4.68
C ASN A 1110 10.73 -14.30 -4.06
N ARG A 1111 9.67 -13.55 -3.75
CA ARG A 1111 9.75 -12.27 -3.05
C ARG A 1111 9.32 -12.44 -1.59
N ARG A 1112 10.09 -11.87 -0.65
CA ARG A 1112 9.73 -11.77 0.78
C ARG A 1112 8.32 -11.17 0.91
N VAL A 1113 7.44 -11.81 1.70
CA VAL A 1113 6.07 -11.34 1.92
C VAL A 1113 6.09 -10.30 3.03
N VAL A 1114 6.06 -9.02 2.65
CA VAL A 1114 6.21 -7.88 3.56
C VAL A 1114 4.91 -7.06 3.60
N HIS A 1115 4.48 -6.71 4.80
CA HIS A 1115 3.39 -5.80 5.07
C HIS A 1115 3.89 -4.56 5.84
N PRO A 1116 3.25 -3.39 5.66
CA PRO A 1116 3.50 -2.22 6.50
C PRO A 1116 3.02 -2.45 7.94
N HIS A 1117 3.32 -1.49 8.81
CA HIS A 1117 2.81 -1.38 10.17
C HIS A 1117 1.49 -0.59 10.18
N GLU A 1118 0.42 -1.26 9.77
CA GLU A 1118 -0.98 -0.83 9.90
C GLU A 1118 -1.67 -1.59 11.05
#